data_AF-A0A1H6D916-F1
#
_entry.id   AF-A0A1H6D916-F1
#
_cell.length_a   1.000
_cell.length_b   1.000
_cell.length_c   1.000
_cell.angle_alpha   90.00
_cell.angle_beta   90.00
_cell.angle_gamma   90.00
#
_symmetry.space_group_name_H-M   'P 1'
#
loop_
_entity.id
_entity.type
_entity.pdbx_description
1 polymer ?
#
loop_
_entity_poly.entity_id
_entity_poly.type
_entity_poly.pdbx_seq_one_letter_code
_entity_poly.pdbx_strand_id
1 'polypeptide(L)'
;MQGKQHERGRPRRRAKRGTAVAAALTAAALCWATAAQAAPGGRVADGGQTTTKASTSGALQRDFAAAAAEYHVPAGVLMAVAYHQSLWDSHDGLPSTTGNYNVMGLTHVDTATLRAAQGAQETSQRGEGGPAATGGSGKAAPAGTTSVAPYRTLDAASALTGISAAGLRTDPAQSVRGGAALLAHYEGQLAHTLPADPGAWYGAVARFSQSSDTQGASQYADRVYATLKAGVSRTTDAGQAVSLAAEPDVVPQTSAVKRLGLVSATAEARSETTGASGAATPAANPTPECPSGLTCNYVPAAYKQNSSTDKSKYGNYDLANRPADGDKIQYIVIHDTEGSYSSALGVFQNSTKLATPHYIVRSSDGLVTQVVQTKNVAWHAGNYYVNMHSVGIEHEGFAISGASWYSESLYESSAALVRYLANRFGVPLDREHILGHDDVSSPQVAQLADMHWDPGPYWNWSHYMDLLGASLGGGGTPVVGGEITIRPPFTSANEPTVTGCSTDPCKAQPTSFVYLRSSPSSSAALIKDSVMAGQGVANGSTNAADVTDKAVAGQTFVVAGVQGDWTAIWFGGQKAWFSNPGGTFAVANGNTARHVVTPAGTSAIPVYGRAYPEASAYPSVIADVATESTQIVAPLGYTIPAGQSYVADDPVASDYYYAKNIDQSAPGDQTRVVGSTEYYPIRFNHRLGFVKASDVTAGAAVTPPSGTFTPVGPTRIMDTRNGTGVAKGALGAGKSVALQVDGVGGVPASGVTGVVMNVTAVQPTTSGYVMVYPDGSARPATSNLNFPAGRTIANLVVVPVVNGKVDFYNNAGSVQIAADVTGYYTSSDSGSRFTPLTPTRLMDTRNGTGGTTGPIPAGATVPLQVEGVGGVPDSGVTAVVVNVTAVRPTAGGYLTVFPDGATRPATSNLNFPAGQTIPNLVVVPVVDGKVDFFHNVGDLDIVADVTGWFSSTGSVFHSTGPTRLLDTRNGTGGVKGAVAGGKTITLGLTGHGGLPASGVTAVVLNVTAVGPTANSYVSVFPDGATRPATSNLNFPAGQTMPNLVVVPVVNGKVDFYNNSGSVNLLADITGFYTA
;
A
#
# COMPACT_ATOMS: atom_id res chain seq x y z
N MET A 1 70.32 3.91 29.90
CA MET A 1 71.26 3.46 28.84
C MET A 1 70.51 3.42 27.51
N GLN A 2 71.15 2.96 26.42
CA GLN A 2 70.71 2.91 25.00
C GLN A 2 69.17 2.82 24.73
N GLY A 3 68.60 3.41 23.67
CA GLY A 3 69.20 4.03 22.46
C GLY A 3 68.78 5.50 22.17
N LYS A 4 69.28 6.07 21.06
CA LYS A 4 69.17 7.49 20.61
C LYS A 4 68.50 7.57 19.22
N GLN A 5 67.79 8.62 18.75
CA GLN A 5 68.18 10.05 18.48
C GLN A 5 69.40 10.21 17.54
N HIS A 6 69.63 11.26 16.73
CA HIS A 6 68.92 12.52 16.30
C HIS A 6 69.65 13.07 15.01
N GLU A 7 69.23 14.05 14.18
CA GLU A 7 68.03 14.94 14.03
C GLU A 7 67.44 14.67 12.60
N ARG A 8 66.91 15.51 11.68
CA ARG A 8 66.96 16.94 11.30
C ARG A 8 65.71 17.31 10.45
N GLY A 9 65.18 18.54 10.40
CA GLY A 9 65.45 19.67 11.29
C GLY A 9 64.94 21.05 10.79
N ARG A 10 64.24 21.77 11.69
CA ARG A 10 64.40 23.24 11.99
C ARG A 10 63.88 24.31 11.00
N PRO A 11 63.71 25.59 11.42
CA PRO A 11 63.12 26.04 12.70
C PRO A 11 62.27 27.36 12.69
N ARG A 12 61.31 27.44 13.63
CA ARG A 12 60.96 28.59 14.53
C ARG A 12 61.19 30.06 14.11
N ARG A 13 60.15 30.89 14.34
CA ARG A 13 60.00 31.95 15.41
C ARG A 13 58.53 32.42 15.39
N ARG A 14 57.76 32.57 16.49
CA ARG A 14 57.84 33.41 17.73
C ARG A 14 57.85 34.93 17.50
N ALA A 15 57.12 35.80 18.23
CA ALA A 15 55.93 35.67 19.12
C ALA A 15 55.54 37.05 19.72
N LYS A 16 54.32 37.19 20.31
CA LYS A 16 53.85 38.25 21.25
C LYS A 16 53.66 39.68 20.64
N ARG A 17 52.92 40.64 21.23
CA ARG A 17 51.77 40.70 22.21
C ARG A 17 51.22 42.16 22.22
N GLY A 18 49.95 42.34 22.58
CA GLY A 18 49.34 43.61 23.04
C GLY A 18 47.97 43.85 22.39
N THR A 19 46.84 44.16 23.04
CA THR A 19 46.45 45.09 24.13
C THR A 19 46.43 46.57 23.72
N ALA A 20 45.34 47.34 23.91
CA ALA A 20 43.96 47.03 24.33
C ALA A 20 43.04 48.27 24.12
N VAL A 21 41.72 48.15 24.42
CA VAL A 21 40.75 49.25 24.75
C VAL A 21 40.37 50.19 23.58
N ALA A 22 39.20 50.85 23.51
CA ALA A 22 37.79 50.53 23.84
C ALA A 22 36.88 51.68 23.29
N ALA A 23 35.54 51.55 23.41
CA ALA A 23 34.53 52.62 23.32
C ALA A 23 34.30 53.32 21.94
N ALA A 24 33.15 53.96 21.64
CA ALA A 24 31.77 53.79 22.12
C ALA A 24 30.73 54.59 21.28
N LEU A 25 29.48 54.10 21.28
CA LEU A 25 28.19 54.84 21.22
C LEU A 25 27.74 55.70 20.01
N THR A 26 26.44 55.55 19.69
CA THR A 26 25.48 56.54 19.09
C THR A 26 25.70 57.01 17.64
N ALA A 27 24.68 57.41 16.85
CA ALA A 27 23.23 57.57 17.06
C ALA A 27 22.41 57.10 15.82
N ALA A 28 21.08 57.23 15.84
CA ALA A 28 20.15 56.79 14.78
C ALA A 28 19.51 57.94 13.98
N ALA A 29 19.06 57.68 12.74
CA ALA A 29 17.97 58.43 12.08
C ALA A 29 17.36 57.67 10.86
N LEU A 30 16.15 58.09 10.50
CA LEU A 30 15.15 57.49 9.61
C LEU A 30 15.52 57.25 8.12
N CYS A 31 14.84 56.24 7.57
CA CYS A 31 14.22 56.09 6.23
C CYS A 31 14.44 57.18 5.14
N TRP A 32 14.58 56.74 3.87
CA TRP A 32 13.50 56.78 2.85
C TRP A 32 13.83 55.84 1.66
N ALA A 33 13.00 55.80 0.62
CA ALA A 33 12.90 54.66 -0.32
C ALA A 33 13.59 54.82 -1.71
N THR A 34 13.70 53.68 -2.41
CA THR A 34 13.81 53.50 -3.88
C THR A 34 14.92 54.20 -4.69
N ALA A 35 15.76 53.40 -5.37
CA ALA A 35 15.93 53.47 -6.84
C ALA A 35 16.69 52.22 -7.37
N ALA A 36 16.57 51.98 -8.68
CA ALA A 36 17.15 50.82 -9.37
C ALA A 36 18.69 50.85 -9.45
N GLN A 37 19.32 49.67 -9.57
CA GLN A 37 20.67 49.53 -10.09
C GLN A 37 20.63 48.84 -11.47
N ALA A 38 21.24 49.49 -12.46
CA ALA A 38 21.65 48.82 -13.70
C ALA A 38 23.02 48.17 -13.52
N ALA A 39 23.31 47.12 -14.29
CA ALA A 39 24.54 46.35 -14.17
C ALA A 39 25.79 47.11 -14.66
N PRO A 40 26.98 46.64 -14.27
CA PRO A 40 27.99 46.26 -15.25
C PRO A 40 28.29 44.75 -15.21
N GLY A 41 28.53 44.15 -16.37
CA GLY A 41 28.65 42.68 -16.51
C GLY A 41 30.03 42.11 -16.13
N GLY A 42 30.02 40.91 -15.54
CA GLY A 42 31.19 40.03 -15.37
C GLY A 42 30.99 38.73 -16.16
N ARG A 43 32.04 38.20 -16.78
CA ARG A 43 31.94 37.13 -17.78
C ARG A 43 31.52 35.78 -17.20
N VAL A 44 30.72 35.07 -18.01
CA VAL A 44 30.44 33.63 -18.05
C VAL A 44 31.48 32.77 -17.33
N ALA A 45 31.00 31.95 -16.39
CA ALA A 45 31.57 30.65 -16.06
C ALA A 45 30.49 29.60 -16.33
N ASP A 46 30.85 28.50 -16.98
CA ASP A 46 29.90 27.45 -17.35
C ASP A 46 29.49 26.63 -16.12
N GLY A 47 28.21 26.29 -16.03
CA GLY A 47 27.60 25.76 -14.81
C GLY A 47 26.19 25.26 -15.07
N GLY A 48 26.05 23.94 -15.22
CA GLY A 48 24.78 23.29 -15.55
C GLY A 48 23.67 23.64 -14.55
N GLN A 49 22.58 24.22 -15.04
CA GLN A 49 21.41 24.53 -14.23
C GLN A 49 20.69 23.23 -13.84
N THR A 50 20.91 22.77 -12.61
CA THR A 50 19.95 21.91 -11.91
C THR A 50 18.69 22.74 -11.63
N THR A 51 17.75 22.72 -12.57
CA THR A 51 16.47 23.42 -12.44
C THR A 51 15.67 22.84 -11.28
N THR A 52 15.66 23.54 -10.16
CA THR A 52 14.89 23.19 -8.98
C THR A 52 13.40 23.33 -9.26
N LYS A 53 12.76 22.23 -9.69
CA LYS A 53 11.32 22.11 -9.91
C LYS A 53 10.57 22.65 -8.67
N ALA A 54 9.91 23.79 -8.82
CA ALA A 54 9.09 24.37 -7.76
C ALA A 54 7.88 23.47 -7.47
N SER A 55 7.31 23.56 -6.27
CA SER A 55 6.16 22.73 -5.86
C SER A 55 4.89 23.10 -6.63
N THR A 56 4.56 22.35 -7.69
CA THR A 56 3.43 22.61 -8.61
C THR A 56 2.08 22.05 -8.14
N SER A 57 1.88 21.85 -6.83
CA SER A 57 0.65 21.25 -6.30
C SER A 57 -0.62 21.98 -6.77
N GLY A 58 -1.62 21.20 -7.18
CA GLY A 58 -2.91 21.67 -7.69
C GLY A 58 -2.83 22.50 -8.98
N ALA A 59 -1.81 22.31 -9.84
CA ALA A 59 -1.77 22.99 -11.14
C ALA A 59 -2.89 22.51 -12.05
N LEU A 60 -3.01 21.20 -12.26
CA LEU A 60 -4.01 20.61 -13.13
C LEU A 60 -5.46 20.97 -12.72
N GLN A 61 -5.72 21.09 -11.41
CA GLN A 61 -7.00 21.59 -10.88
C GLN A 61 -7.35 23.00 -11.38
N ARG A 62 -6.36 23.88 -11.53
CA ARG A 62 -6.55 25.24 -12.07
C ARG A 62 -6.69 25.23 -13.58
N ASP A 63 -5.97 24.33 -14.26
CA ASP A 63 -6.05 24.18 -15.72
C ASP A 63 -7.44 23.67 -16.15
N PHE A 64 -8.03 22.73 -15.40
CA PHE A 64 -9.45 22.33 -15.53
C PHE A 64 -10.40 23.51 -15.35
N ALA A 65 -10.25 24.30 -14.27
CA ALA A 65 -11.11 25.45 -14.01
C ALA A 65 -10.99 26.54 -15.11
N ALA A 66 -9.78 26.75 -15.65
CA ALA A 66 -9.53 27.68 -16.74
C ALA A 66 -10.17 27.23 -18.06
N ALA A 67 -9.97 25.97 -18.46
CA ALA A 67 -10.54 25.42 -19.70
C ALA A 67 -12.07 25.32 -19.64
N ALA A 68 -12.63 24.95 -18.48
CA ALA A 68 -14.07 24.97 -18.22
C ALA A 68 -14.68 26.36 -18.45
N ALA A 69 -14.02 27.41 -17.93
CA ALA A 69 -14.44 28.80 -18.15
C ALA A 69 -14.28 29.25 -19.62
N GLU A 70 -13.16 28.89 -20.27
CA GLU A 70 -12.82 29.26 -21.66
C GLU A 70 -13.82 28.67 -22.67
N TYR A 71 -14.18 27.40 -22.54
CA TYR A 71 -15.05 26.69 -23.48
C TYR A 71 -16.49 26.51 -22.98
N HIS A 72 -16.83 27.12 -21.85
CA HIS A 72 -18.14 27.10 -21.19
C HIS A 72 -18.66 25.67 -20.89
N VAL A 73 -17.75 24.75 -20.59
CA VAL A 73 -18.05 23.38 -20.15
C VAL A 73 -18.18 23.38 -18.62
N PRO A 74 -19.21 22.75 -18.01
CA PRO A 74 -19.26 22.56 -16.56
C PRO A 74 -18.01 21.84 -16.05
N ALA A 75 -17.31 22.43 -15.08
CA ALA A 75 -16.00 21.94 -14.63
C ALA A 75 -16.06 20.50 -14.11
N GLY A 76 -17.15 20.13 -13.43
CA GLY A 76 -17.38 18.75 -12.97
C GLY A 76 -17.47 17.74 -14.12
N VAL A 77 -18.17 18.08 -15.21
CA VAL A 77 -18.27 17.23 -16.42
C VAL A 77 -16.91 17.07 -17.09
N LEU A 78 -16.16 18.17 -17.27
CA LEU A 78 -14.81 18.12 -17.86
C LEU A 78 -13.85 17.25 -17.04
N MET A 79 -13.85 17.41 -15.72
CA MET A 79 -13.03 16.61 -14.81
C MET A 79 -13.47 15.14 -14.78
N ALA A 80 -14.78 14.85 -14.79
CA ALA A 80 -15.27 13.47 -14.81
C ALA A 80 -14.93 12.75 -16.13
N VAL A 81 -15.05 13.42 -17.29
CA VAL A 81 -14.59 12.86 -18.58
C VAL A 81 -13.10 12.56 -18.54
N ALA A 82 -12.27 13.49 -18.03
CA ALA A 82 -10.84 13.29 -17.89
C ALA A 82 -10.47 12.14 -16.94
N TYR A 83 -11.21 11.96 -15.85
CA TYR A 83 -11.02 10.83 -14.93
C TYR A 83 -11.23 9.50 -15.66
N HIS A 84 -12.31 9.39 -16.44
CA HIS A 84 -12.62 8.23 -17.28
C HIS A 84 -11.75 8.09 -18.54
N GLN A 85 -10.78 9.00 -18.75
CA GLN A 85 -9.90 9.05 -19.93
C GLN A 85 -8.40 9.01 -19.61
N SER A 86 -7.99 9.11 -18.34
CA SER A 86 -6.62 8.80 -17.88
C SER A 86 -6.46 8.71 -16.35
N LEU A 87 -7.54 8.68 -15.55
CA LEU A 87 -7.51 8.95 -14.09
C LEU A 87 -6.91 10.31 -13.70
N TRP A 88 -6.87 11.26 -14.65
CA TRP A 88 -6.12 12.53 -14.61
C TRP A 88 -4.58 12.41 -14.74
N ASP A 89 -4.06 11.23 -15.07
CA ASP A 89 -2.63 11.06 -15.36
C ASP A 89 -2.27 11.63 -16.73
N SER A 90 -1.00 11.98 -16.89
CA SER A 90 -0.47 12.57 -18.13
C SER A 90 0.31 11.57 -18.98
N HIS A 91 0.83 10.51 -18.36
CA HIS A 91 1.65 9.46 -18.99
C HIS A 91 2.89 10.02 -19.74
N ASP A 92 3.36 11.21 -19.35
CA ASP A 92 4.32 12.07 -20.07
C ASP A 92 3.99 12.31 -21.56
N GLY A 93 2.71 12.22 -21.94
CA GLY A 93 2.27 12.38 -23.33
C GLY A 93 2.55 11.19 -24.24
N LEU A 94 2.70 9.99 -23.67
CA LEU A 94 2.62 8.73 -24.41
C LEU A 94 1.16 8.41 -24.81
N PRO A 95 0.94 7.63 -25.89
CA PRO A 95 -0.39 7.10 -26.22
C PRO A 95 -0.79 5.95 -25.28
N SER A 96 -2.07 5.63 -25.15
CA SER A 96 -2.54 4.32 -24.66
C SER A 96 -2.29 3.20 -25.69
N THR A 97 -2.60 1.94 -25.33
CA THR A 97 -2.69 0.81 -26.29
C THR A 97 -3.63 1.08 -27.46
N THR A 98 -4.59 2.00 -27.29
CA THR A 98 -5.58 2.46 -28.28
C THR A 98 -5.28 3.82 -28.92
N GLY A 99 -4.19 4.49 -28.54
CA GLY A 99 -3.77 5.78 -29.11
C GLY A 99 -4.31 7.02 -28.39
N ASN A 100 -4.83 6.89 -27.17
CA ASN A 100 -5.32 7.99 -26.31
C ASN A 100 -4.13 8.74 -25.70
N TYR A 101 -4.04 10.06 -25.84
CA TYR A 101 -2.92 10.86 -25.29
C TYR A 101 -3.34 11.78 -24.14
N ASN A 102 -2.57 11.74 -23.04
CA ASN A 102 -2.57 12.73 -21.94
C ASN A 102 -3.94 12.85 -21.21
N VAL A 103 -4.11 13.86 -20.36
CA VAL A 103 -5.22 13.99 -19.37
C VAL A 103 -6.63 13.84 -19.95
N MET A 104 -6.85 14.21 -21.21
CA MET A 104 -8.17 14.08 -21.87
C MET A 104 -8.30 12.84 -22.78
N GLY A 105 -7.32 11.94 -22.79
CA GLY A 105 -7.35 10.70 -23.58
C GLY A 105 -7.48 10.92 -25.10
N LEU A 106 -6.98 12.05 -25.62
CA LEU A 106 -7.26 12.48 -27.00
C LEU A 106 -6.64 11.51 -28.02
N THR A 107 -7.44 10.91 -28.89
CA THR A 107 -7.01 9.84 -29.80
C THR A 107 -6.26 10.36 -31.01
N HIS A 108 -5.16 9.71 -31.36
CA HIS A 108 -4.56 9.79 -32.69
C HIS A 108 -3.95 8.44 -33.08
N VAL A 109 -4.67 7.69 -33.91
CA VAL A 109 -4.17 6.41 -34.45
C VAL A 109 -3.36 6.63 -35.73
N ASP A 110 -2.04 6.46 -35.63
CA ASP A 110 -1.15 6.28 -36.76
C ASP A 110 -0.85 4.79 -37.00
N THR A 111 -1.16 4.31 -38.20
CA THR A 111 -0.94 2.91 -38.61
C THR A 111 0.53 2.58 -38.90
N ALA A 112 1.44 3.57 -38.99
CA ALA A 112 2.88 3.30 -38.99
C ALA A 112 3.40 3.10 -37.57
N THR A 113 2.99 3.93 -36.61
CA THR A 113 3.34 3.82 -35.19
C THR A 113 2.82 2.52 -34.56
N LEU A 114 1.57 2.11 -34.85
CA LEU A 114 1.06 0.80 -34.39
C LEU A 114 1.88 -0.37 -34.98
N ARG A 115 2.24 -0.32 -36.26
CA ARG A 115 3.11 -1.33 -36.89
C ARG A 115 4.55 -1.31 -36.37
N ALA A 116 5.02 -0.16 -35.89
CA ALA A 116 6.31 -0.05 -35.23
C ALA A 116 6.28 -0.68 -33.83
N ALA A 117 5.21 -0.49 -33.05
CA ALA A 117 5.02 -1.21 -31.79
C ALA A 117 4.95 -2.74 -32.02
N GLN A 118 4.11 -3.18 -32.96
CA GLN A 118 3.94 -4.58 -33.36
C GLN A 118 5.16 -5.21 -34.07
N GLY A 119 6.15 -4.41 -34.47
CA GLY A 119 7.28 -4.84 -35.30
C GLY A 119 8.67 -4.57 -34.71
N ALA A 120 8.78 -3.77 -33.64
CA ALA A 120 10.03 -3.48 -32.92
C ALA A 120 10.10 -4.16 -31.54
N GLN A 121 9.04 -4.84 -31.13
CA GLN A 121 9.09 -5.87 -30.08
C GLN A 121 9.11 -7.22 -30.80
N GLU A 122 10.20 -7.98 -30.63
CA GLU A 122 10.21 -9.38 -31.08
C GLU A 122 9.06 -10.11 -30.38
N THR A 123 8.27 -10.86 -31.14
CA THR A 123 6.99 -11.42 -30.66
C THR A 123 7.13 -12.08 -29.29
N SER A 124 6.36 -11.60 -28.32
CA SER A 124 6.09 -12.26 -27.03
C SER A 124 5.29 -13.54 -27.29
N GLN A 125 5.91 -14.51 -27.96
CA GLN A 125 5.28 -15.65 -28.64
C GLN A 125 4.84 -16.75 -27.66
N ARG A 126 4.54 -16.35 -26.42
CA ARG A 126 4.04 -17.16 -25.31
C ARG A 126 2.52 -17.04 -25.19
N GLY A 127 1.94 -15.88 -25.49
CA GLY A 127 0.50 -15.58 -25.39
C GLY A 127 -0.47 -16.55 -26.12
N GLU A 128 0.02 -17.37 -27.06
CA GLU A 128 -0.79 -18.42 -27.69
C GLU A 128 -0.68 -19.74 -26.89
N GLY A 129 -1.51 -19.88 -25.85
CA GLY A 129 -1.51 -20.95 -24.86
C GLY A 129 -1.84 -22.39 -25.32
N GLY A 130 -1.47 -22.76 -26.55
CA GLY A 130 -1.61 -24.11 -27.08
C GLY A 130 -0.47 -25.06 -26.65
N PRO A 131 -0.70 -26.39 -26.62
CA PRO A 131 0.34 -27.36 -26.30
C PRO A 131 1.42 -27.39 -27.40
N ALA A 132 2.69 -27.47 -26.98
CA ALA A 132 3.86 -27.36 -27.84
C ALA A 132 3.84 -28.32 -29.06
N ALA A 133 3.51 -27.77 -30.23
CA ALA A 133 3.55 -28.50 -31.50
C ALA A 133 5.01 -28.68 -31.96
N THR A 134 5.48 -29.93 -32.03
CA THR A 134 6.88 -30.24 -32.35
C THR A 134 7.23 -29.98 -33.82
N GLY A 135 7.76 -28.77 -34.08
CA GLY A 135 8.53 -28.45 -35.29
C GLY A 135 7.76 -27.73 -36.39
N GLY A 136 7.93 -26.41 -36.47
CA GLY A 136 7.51 -25.60 -37.62
C GLY A 136 8.21 -24.25 -37.62
N SER A 137 9.00 -23.95 -38.66
CA SER A 137 9.63 -22.64 -38.81
C SER A 137 8.60 -21.60 -39.24
N GLY A 138 8.26 -20.70 -38.32
CA GLY A 138 7.21 -19.70 -38.50
C GLY A 138 7.42 -18.82 -39.74
N LYS A 139 6.42 -18.77 -40.62
CA LYS A 139 6.28 -17.72 -41.65
C LYS A 139 5.18 -16.77 -41.20
N ALA A 140 5.42 -15.47 -41.33
CA ALA A 140 4.47 -14.43 -40.95
C ALA A 140 3.13 -14.59 -41.67
N ALA A 141 2.03 -14.37 -40.94
CA ALA A 141 0.69 -14.31 -41.52
C ALA A 141 0.52 -13.03 -42.36
N PRO A 142 -0.26 -13.06 -43.46
CA PRO A 142 -0.49 -11.89 -44.30
C PRO A 142 -1.42 -10.89 -43.60
N ALA A 143 -1.10 -9.60 -43.69
CA ALA A 143 -1.88 -8.53 -43.05
C ALA A 143 -3.28 -8.38 -43.68
N GLY A 144 -4.32 -8.61 -42.89
CA GLY A 144 -5.71 -8.34 -43.27
C GLY A 144 -6.01 -6.83 -43.28
N THR A 145 -6.63 -6.33 -44.34
CA THR A 145 -7.02 -4.92 -44.47
C THR A 145 -8.49 -4.72 -44.11
N THR A 146 -8.78 -4.47 -42.83
CA THR A 146 -10.09 -3.98 -42.36
C THR A 146 -10.06 -2.46 -42.19
N SER A 147 -11.08 -1.77 -42.70
CA SER A 147 -11.14 -0.30 -42.72
C SER A 147 -11.79 0.27 -41.46
N VAL A 148 -11.02 0.37 -40.37
CA VAL A 148 -11.44 1.15 -39.19
C VAL A 148 -11.33 2.64 -39.52
N ALA A 149 -12.40 3.41 -39.31
CA ALA A 149 -12.33 4.87 -39.38
C ALA A 149 -11.46 5.36 -38.20
N PRO A 150 -10.31 6.01 -38.45
CA PRO A 150 -9.29 6.18 -37.41
C PRO A 150 -9.73 7.20 -36.34
N TYR A 151 -9.71 6.74 -35.10
CA TYR A 151 -9.89 7.56 -33.89
C TYR A 151 -8.88 8.73 -33.89
N ARG A 152 -9.42 9.96 -33.96
CA ARG A 152 -8.68 11.21 -34.23
C ARG A 152 -9.22 12.42 -33.44
N THR A 153 -9.66 12.23 -32.20
CA THR A 153 -10.15 13.34 -31.37
C THR A 153 -9.06 14.38 -31.06
N LEU A 154 -7.78 13.98 -31.09
CA LEU A 154 -6.63 14.89 -30.99
C LEU A 154 -6.50 15.81 -32.21
N ASP A 155 -6.74 15.30 -33.43
CA ASP A 155 -6.70 16.12 -34.65
C ASP A 155 -7.88 17.11 -34.66
N ALA A 156 -9.06 16.66 -34.22
CA ALA A 156 -10.24 17.52 -34.06
C ALA A 156 -10.00 18.61 -33.00
N ALA A 157 -9.46 18.26 -31.83
CA ALA A 157 -9.08 19.21 -30.79
C ALA A 157 -8.01 20.21 -31.28
N SER A 158 -7.04 19.76 -32.08
CA SER A 158 -6.03 20.63 -32.70
C SER A 158 -6.67 21.65 -33.65
N ALA A 159 -7.60 21.22 -34.50
CA ALA A 159 -8.34 22.10 -35.40
C ALA A 159 -9.27 23.08 -34.67
N LEU A 160 -9.88 22.68 -33.55
CA LEU A 160 -10.80 23.52 -32.75
C LEU A 160 -10.07 24.58 -31.92
N THR A 161 -8.84 24.30 -31.47
CA THR A 161 -8.10 25.17 -30.53
C THR A 161 -6.94 25.94 -31.16
N GLY A 162 -6.45 25.52 -32.34
CA GLY A 162 -5.21 26.00 -32.92
C GLY A 162 -3.94 25.50 -32.21
N ILE A 163 -4.07 24.67 -31.18
CA ILE A 163 -2.95 24.03 -30.48
C ILE A 163 -2.35 22.95 -31.41
N SER A 164 -1.02 22.86 -31.47
CA SER A 164 -0.37 21.81 -32.27
C SER A 164 -0.64 20.41 -31.70
N ALA A 165 -0.71 19.40 -32.57
CA ALA A 165 -0.86 18.01 -32.15
C ALA A 165 0.22 17.57 -31.13
N ALA A 166 1.45 18.09 -31.25
CA ALA A 166 2.51 17.84 -30.26
C ALA A 166 2.18 18.44 -28.88
N GLY A 167 1.65 19.66 -28.81
CA GLY A 167 1.24 20.29 -27.55
C GLY A 167 0.09 19.55 -26.86
N LEU A 168 -0.92 19.10 -27.62
CA LEU A 168 -2.00 18.27 -27.08
C LEU A 168 -1.52 16.92 -26.55
N ARG A 169 -0.43 16.37 -27.11
CA ARG A 169 0.21 15.16 -26.59
C ARG A 169 0.97 15.44 -25.30
N THR A 170 1.84 16.44 -25.23
CA THR A 170 2.83 16.53 -24.12
C THR A 170 2.55 17.57 -23.04
N ASP A 171 1.61 18.51 -23.22
CA ASP A 171 1.24 19.51 -22.21
C ASP A 171 -0.16 19.21 -21.64
N PRO A 172 -0.28 18.82 -20.35
CA PRO A 172 -1.57 18.56 -19.70
C PRO A 172 -2.56 19.71 -19.78
N ALA A 173 -2.11 20.96 -19.66
CA ALA A 173 -2.99 22.13 -19.73
C ALA A 173 -3.55 22.32 -21.15
N GLN A 174 -2.75 22.03 -22.17
CA GLN A 174 -3.21 21.99 -23.56
C GLN A 174 -4.15 20.81 -23.83
N SER A 175 -3.86 19.61 -23.30
CA SER A 175 -4.75 18.44 -23.41
C SER A 175 -6.14 18.75 -22.84
N VAL A 176 -6.20 19.32 -21.63
CA VAL A 176 -7.43 19.76 -20.96
C VAL A 176 -8.21 20.79 -21.77
N ARG A 177 -7.54 21.81 -22.33
CA ARG A 177 -8.18 22.78 -23.25
C ARG A 177 -8.70 22.12 -24.53
N GLY A 178 -7.96 21.17 -25.10
CA GLY A 178 -8.37 20.40 -26.28
C GLY A 178 -9.63 19.56 -26.03
N GLY A 179 -9.70 18.85 -24.90
CA GLY A 179 -10.87 18.08 -24.50
C GLY A 179 -12.09 18.94 -24.19
N ALA A 180 -11.91 20.09 -23.53
CA ALA A 180 -12.97 21.06 -23.27
C ALA A 180 -13.55 21.64 -24.56
N ALA A 181 -12.70 22.05 -25.50
CA ALA A 181 -13.11 22.52 -26.82
C ALA A 181 -13.90 21.45 -27.62
N LEU A 182 -13.49 20.18 -27.50
CA LEU A 182 -14.15 19.07 -28.18
C LEU A 182 -15.52 18.74 -27.58
N LEU A 183 -15.65 18.73 -26.24
CA LEU A 183 -16.94 18.58 -25.56
C LEU A 183 -17.90 19.72 -25.95
N ALA A 184 -17.44 20.97 -25.93
CA ALA A 184 -18.24 22.12 -26.34
C ALA A 184 -18.66 22.04 -27.82
N HIS A 185 -17.78 21.58 -28.71
CA HIS A 185 -18.12 21.32 -30.10
C HIS A 185 -19.20 20.24 -30.27
N TYR A 186 -19.14 19.16 -29.48
CA TYR A 186 -20.12 18.10 -29.49
C TYR A 186 -21.49 18.55 -28.95
N GLU A 187 -21.54 19.29 -27.84
CA GLU A 187 -22.81 19.81 -27.31
C GLU A 187 -23.43 20.87 -28.24
N GLY A 188 -22.59 21.74 -28.85
CA GLY A 188 -23.03 22.67 -29.88
C GLY A 188 -23.64 21.99 -31.13
N GLN A 189 -23.17 20.79 -31.48
CA GLN A 189 -23.78 19.96 -32.53
C GLN A 189 -25.12 19.33 -32.08
N LEU A 190 -25.31 19.07 -30.80
CA LEU A 190 -26.44 18.31 -30.24
C LEU A 190 -27.59 19.17 -29.70
N ALA A 191 -27.32 20.41 -29.28
CA ALA A 191 -28.28 21.31 -28.62
C ALA A 191 -28.21 22.77 -29.14
N HIS A 192 -27.30 23.08 -30.08
CA HIS A 192 -27.09 24.42 -30.65
C HIS A 192 -26.80 25.55 -29.64
N THR A 193 -26.50 25.17 -28.39
CA THR A 193 -26.24 26.03 -27.24
C THR A 193 -25.26 25.32 -26.30
N LEU A 194 -24.62 26.06 -25.39
CA LEU A 194 -23.77 25.49 -24.33
C LEU A 194 -24.48 25.73 -22.98
N PRO A 195 -25.22 24.75 -22.45
CA PRO A 195 -26.02 24.91 -21.24
C PRO A 195 -25.14 24.87 -19.98
N ALA A 196 -25.47 25.69 -18.99
CA ALA A 196 -24.82 25.67 -17.68
C ALA A 196 -25.25 24.47 -16.79
N ASP A 197 -26.35 23.79 -17.14
CA ASP A 197 -26.80 22.55 -16.49
C ASP A 197 -25.84 21.39 -16.83
N PRO A 198 -25.14 20.78 -15.86
CA PRO A 198 -24.32 19.59 -16.10
C PRO A 198 -25.12 18.42 -16.67
N GLY A 199 -26.42 18.29 -16.37
CA GLY A 199 -27.27 17.20 -16.82
C GLY A 199 -27.43 17.11 -18.34
N ALA A 200 -27.42 18.24 -19.03
CA ALA A 200 -27.63 18.33 -20.48
C ALA A 200 -26.50 17.68 -21.31
N TRP A 201 -25.26 17.76 -20.85
CA TRP A 201 -24.04 17.37 -21.57
C TRP A 201 -23.89 15.87 -21.83
N TYR A 202 -24.83 15.03 -21.37
CA TYR A 202 -24.78 13.58 -21.48
C TYR A 202 -24.60 13.10 -22.92
N GLY A 203 -25.18 13.80 -23.91
CA GLY A 203 -24.98 13.50 -25.33
C GLY A 203 -23.55 13.77 -25.81
N ALA A 204 -22.93 14.87 -25.39
CA ALA A 204 -21.54 15.19 -25.71
C ALA A 204 -20.56 14.23 -25.01
N VAL A 205 -20.83 13.86 -23.75
CA VAL A 205 -20.06 12.85 -23.00
C VAL A 205 -20.13 11.48 -23.69
N ALA A 206 -21.34 11.02 -24.04
CA ALA A 206 -21.53 9.76 -24.76
C ALA A 206 -20.78 9.73 -26.10
N ARG A 207 -20.74 10.86 -26.82
CA ARG A 207 -19.96 11.01 -28.07
C ARG A 207 -18.44 10.98 -27.85
N PHE A 208 -17.96 11.44 -26.70
CA PHE A 208 -16.53 11.44 -26.35
C PHE A 208 -15.96 10.01 -26.22
N SER A 209 -16.79 9.03 -25.86
CA SER A 209 -16.41 7.60 -25.84
C SER A 209 -15.89 7.07 -27.19
N GLN A 210 -16.29 7.69 -28.30
CA GLN A 210 -16.08 7.21 -29.67
C GLN A 210 -16.66 5.80 -29.96
N SER A 211 -17.49 5.26 -29.06
CA SER A 211 -18.16 3.97 -29.29
C SER A 211 -19.14 4.07 -30.47
N SER A 212 -19.15 3.04 -31.31
CA SER A 212 -19.95 2.95 -32.53
C SER A 212 -21.44 2.71 -32.27
N ASP A 213 -21.77 2.16 -31.10
CA ASP A 213 -23.10 1.70 -30.74
C ASP A 213 -23.71 2.50 -29.57
N THR A 214 -25.04 2.56 -29.55
CA THR A 214 -25.82 3.30 -28.55
C THR A 214 -25.57 2.82 -27.11
N GLN A 215 -25.30 1.53 -26.91
CA GLN A 215 -25.16 0.93 -25.59
C GLN A 215 -23.78 1.23 -24.98
N GLY A 216 -22.68 1.02 -25.71
CA GLY A 216 -21.34 1.40 -25.25
C GLY A 216 -21.21 2.91 -24.97
N ALA A 217 -21.75 3.74 -25.85
CA ALA A 217 -21.77 5.20 -25.66
C ALA A 217 -22.58 5.65 -24.42
N SER A 218 -23.70 4.97 -24.12
CA SER A 218 -24.49 5.24 -22.90
C SER A 218 -23.77 4.74 -21.64
N GLN A 219 -23.17 3.55 -21.67
CA GLN A 219 -22.40 2.99 -20.56
C GLN A 219 -21.27 3.94 -20.11
N TYR A 220 -20.49 4.47 -21.06
CA TYR A 220 -19.43 5.44 -20.75
C TYR A 220 -19.99 6.68 -20.06
N ALA A 221 -21.09 7.25 -20.59
CA ALA A 221 -21.72 8.41 -20.00
C ALA A 221 -22.30 8.14 -18.61
N ASP A 222 -22.97 7.01 -18.39
CA ASP A 222 -23.52 6.64 -17.08
C ASP A 222 -22.43 6.57 -15.99
N ARG A 223 -21.22 6.09 -16.33
CA ARG A 223 -20.09 6.06 -15.38
C ARG A 223 -19.50 7.44 -15.11
N VAL A 224 -19.33 8.28 -16.15
CA VAL A 224 -18.93 9.69 -15.99
C VAL A 224 -19.90 10.43 -15.06
N TYR A 225 -21.21 10.22 -15.21
CA TYR A 225 -22.21 10.84 -14.32
C TYR A 225 -22.30 10.18 -12.93
N ALA A 226 -21.95 8.91 -12.78
CA ALA A 226 -21.80 8.29 -11.46
C ALA A 226 -20.63 8.91 -10.67
N THR A 227 -19.47 9.09 -11.31
CA THR A 227 -18.31 9.76 -10.71
C THR A 227 -18.60 11.24 -10.41
N LEU A 228 -19.32 11.94 -11.27
CA LEU A 228 -19.76 13.32 -11.03
C LEU A 228 -20.66 13.42 -9.78
N LYS A 229 -21.59 12.48 -9.59
CA LYS A 229 -22.48 12.45 -8.41
C LYS A 229 -21.77 12.09 -7.11
N ALA A 230 -20.82 11.15 -7.17
CA ALA A 230 -20.08 10.69 -5.99
C ALA A 230 -18.97 11.67 -5.57
N GLY A 231 -18.39 12.38 -6.53
CA GLY A 231 -17.09 13.04 -6.38
C GLY A 231 -15.95 12.01 -6.35
N VAL A 232 -14.72 12.47 -6.58
CA VAL A 232 -13.51 11.63 -6.45
C VAL A 232 -12.29 12.51 -6.18
N SER A 233 -11.29 12.00 -5.48
CA SER A 233 -10.04 12.73 -5.21
C SER A 233 -8.86 11.77 -5.28
N ARG A 234 -7.81 12.17 -6.01
CA ARG A 234 -6.66 11.30 -6.36
C ARG A 234 -5.37 12.12 -6.38
N THR A 235 -4.25 11.46 -6.16
CA THR A 235 -2.92 11.99 -6.51
C THR A 235 -2.46 11.33 -7.80
N THR A 236 -2.11 12.11 -8.82
CA THR A 236 -1.70 11.61 -10.14
C THR A 236 -0.32 10.95 -10.14
N ASP A 237 0.01 10.27 -11.23
CA ASP A 237 1.35 9.78 -11.61
C ASP A 237 2.48 10.74 -11.22
N ALA A 238 2.35 12.00 -11.66
CA ALA A 238 3.26 13.11 -11.45
C ALA A 238 3.12 13.80 -10.06
N GLY A 239 2.36 13.21 -9.13
CA GLY A 239 2.23 13.68 -7.75
C GLY A 239 1.31 14.89 -7.56
N GLN A 240 0.38 15.18 -8.48
CA GLN A 240 -0.59 16.27 -8.29
C GLN A 240 -1.85 15.79 -7.57
N ALA A 241 -2.21 16.43 -6.46
CA ALA A 241 -3.52 16.25 -5.85
C ALA A 241 -4.60 16.96 -6.68
N VAL A 242 -5.63 16.20 -7.09
CA VAL A 242 -6.78 16.66 -7.88
C VAL A 242 -8.06 16.15 -7.22
N SER A 243 -9.12 16.97 -7.23
CA SER A 243 -10.37 16.74 -6.51
C SER A 243 -11.57 17.22 -7.31
N LEU A 244 -12.49 16.30 -7.60
CA LEU A 244 -13.83 16.55 -8.13
C LEU A 244 -14.81 16.49 -6.95
N ALA A 245 -15.52 17.60 -6.72
CA ALA A 245 -16.60 17.66 -5.74
C ALA A 245 -17.79 16.81 -6.18
N ALA A 246 -18.57 16.31 -5.22
CA ALA A 246 -19.79 15.56 -5.49
C ALA A 246 -20.92 16.51 -5.92
N GLU A 247 -21.56 16.23 -7.06
CA GLU A 247 -22.74 16.93 -7.58
C GLU A 247 -23.96 15.97 -7.58
N PRO A 248 -24.50 15.57 -6.42
CA PRO A 248 -25.47 14.47 -6.30
C PRO A 248 -26.81 14.76 -7.02
N ASP A 249 -27.21 16.04 -7.06
CA ASP A 249 -28.49 16.50 -7.61
C ASP A 249 -28.53 16.54 -9.15
N VAL A 250 -27.41 16.28 -9.84
CA VAL A 250 -27.35 16.31 -11.32
C VAL A 250 -28.26 15.24 -11.93
N VAL A 251 -29.10 15.62 -12.89
CA VAL A 251 -30.01 14.69 -13.59
C VAL A 251 -29.51 14.50 -15.03
N PRO A 252 -28.85 13.37 -15.38
CA PRO A 252 -28.36 13.13 -16.73
C PRO A 252 -29.50 13.06 -17.74
N GLN A 253 -29.42 13.83 -18.83
CA GLN A 253 -30.40 13.84 -19.91
C GLN A 253 -30.17 12.67 -20.88
N THR A 254 -30.31 11.44 -20.39
CA THR A 254 -29.94 10.19 -21.10
C THR A 254 -30.57 10.02 -22.49
N SER A 255 -31.73 10.63 -22.72
CA SER A 255 -32.39 10.66 -24.04
C SER A 255 -31.56 11.34 -25.15
N ALA A 256 -30.54 12.13 -24.80
CA ALA A 256 -29.67 12.85 -25.73
C ALA A 256 -28.87 11.92 -26.66
N VAL A 257 -28.51 10.70 -26.24
CA VAL A 257 -27.75 9.73 -27.07
C VAL A 257 -28.48 9.40 -28.37
N LYS A 258 -29.82 9.44 -28.36
CA LYS A 258 -30.64 9.23 -29.57
C LYS A 258 -30.36 10.27 -30.67
N ARG A 259 -29.82 11.44 -30.33
CA ARG A 259 -29.40 12.48 -31.30
C ARG A 259 -28.06 12.19 -31.98
N LEU A 260 -27.30 11.19 -31.51
CA LEU A 260 -26.03 10.78 -32.12
C LEU A 260 -26.19 9.89 -33.36
N GLY A 261 -27.35 9.24 -33.53
CA GLY A 261 -27.61 8.36 -34.67
C GLY A 261 -26.79 7.06 -34.71
N LEU A 262 -26.21 6.66 -33.57
CA LEU A 262 -25.44 5.42 -33.43
C LEU A 262 -26.32 4.19 -33.69
N VAL A 263 -25.69 3.09 -34.10
CA VAL A 263 -26.40 1.82 -34.31
C VAL A 263 -26.78 1.19 -32.96
N SER A 264 -27.69 0.21 -32.99
CA SER A 264 -27.89 -0.72 -31.86
C SER A 264 -26.91 -1.88 -31.96
N ALA A 265 -26.25 -2.28 -30.86
CA ALA A 265 -25.27 -3.39 -30.83
C ALA A 265 -25.67 -4.67 -31.61
N THR A 266 -26.96 -5.01 -31.64
CA THR A 266 -27.52 -6.16 -32.37
C THR A 266 -27.43 -6.07 -33.91
N ALA A 267 -27.14 -4.89 -34.46
CA ALA A 267 -26.95 -4.65 -35.89
C ALA A 267 -25.47 -4.71 -36.29
N GLU A 268 -24.57 -4.16 -35.47
CA GLU A 268 -23.14 -4.09 -35.80
C GLU A 268 -22.46 -5.46 -35.80
N ALA A 269 -22.84 -6.34 -34.87
CA ALA A 269 -22.41 -7.75 -34.84
C ALA A 269 -22.80 -8.55 -36.11
N ARG A 270 -23.73 -8.04 -36.94
CA ARG A 270 -24.10 -8.61 -38.25
C ARG A 270 -23.32 -8.01 -39.43
N SER A 271 -22.59 -6.91 -39.21
CA SER A 271 -21.91 -6.14 -40.26
C SER A 271 -20.47 -6.59 -40.46
N GLU A 272 -19.75 -6.96 -39.40
CA GLU A 272 -18.38 -7.49 -39.50
C GLU A 272 -18.33 -8.97 -39.94
N THR A 273 -19.44 -9.69 -39.81
CA THR A 273 -19.51 -11.16 -39.98
C THR A 273 -19.75 -11.63 -41.43
N THR A 274 -19.88 -10.73 -42.40
CA THR A 274 -20.22 -11.09 -43.80
C THR A 274 -19.05 -11.61 -44.65
N GLY A 275 -17.86 -11.82 -44.07
CA GLY A 275 -16.65 -12.22 -44.78
C GLY A 275 -16.46 -13.72 -45.04
N ALA A 276 -17.18 -14.60 -44.33
CA ALA A 276 -16.91 -16.05 -44.31
C ALA A 276 -18.08 -16.88 -44.86
N SER A 277 -18.05 -17.21 -46.15
CA SER A 277 -19.02 -18.11 -46.78
C SER A 277 -18.61 -19.58 -46.68
N GLY A 278 -19.46 -20.44 -46.10
CA GLY A 278 -19.28 -21.90 -46.20
C GLY A 278 -19.55 -22.78 -44.98
N ALA A 279 -20.53 -22.45 -44.13
CA ALA A 279 -21.03 -23.37 -43.09
C ALA A 279 -22.57 -23.31 -43.00
N ALA A 280 -23.18 -24.30 -42.36
CA ALA A 280 -24.63 -24.35 -42.16
C ALA A 280 -25.13 -23.15 -41.33
N THR A 281 -26.40 -22.76 -41.52
CA THR A 281 -27.07 -21.69 -40.76
C THR A 281 -26.84 -21.87 -39.25
N PRO A 282 -26.18 -20.93 -38.56
CA PRO A 282 -25.96 -21.04 -37.13
C PRO A 282 -27.28 -21.10 -36.36
N ALA A 283 -27.31 -21.90 -35.29
CA ALA A 283 -28.23 -21.62 -34.20
C ALA A 283 -27.95 -20.18 -33.69
N ALA A 284 -28.98 -19.46 -33.24
CA ALA A 284 -28.80 -18.11 -32.72
C ALA A 284 -27.76 -18.11 -31.59
N ASN A 285 -26.78 -17.19 -31.65
CA ASN A 285 -25.75 -17.06 -30.61
C ASN A 285 -26.41 -16.96 -29.22
N PRO A 286 -25.85 -17.62 -28.19
CA PRO A 286 -26.39 -17.53 -26.85
C PRO A 286 -26.29 -16.09 -26.32
N THR A 287 -27.21 -15.73 -25.42
CA THR A 287 -27.12 -14.47 -24.68
C THR A 287 -25.83 -14.45 -23.86
N PRO A 288 -25.04 -13.34 -23.88
CA PRO A 288 -23.83 -13.23 -23.08
C PRO A 288 -24.10 -13.36 -21.58
N GLU A 289 -23.19 -14.04 -20.89
CA GLU A 289 -23.26 -14.30 -19.44
C GLU A 289 -22.70 -13.12 -18.63
N CYS A 290 -23.37 -11.97 -18.72
CA CYS A 290 -22.92 -10.70 -18.14
C CYS A 290 -23.88 -10.12 -17.08
N PRO A 291 -23.40 -9.20 -16.22
CA PRO A 291 -24.27 -8.40 -15.35
C PRO A 291 -25.15 -7.43 -16.14
N SER A 292 -26.32 -7.11 -15.58
CA SER A 292 -27.21 -6.06 -16.08
C SER A 292 -26.52 -4.69 -16.05
N GLY A 293 -26.54 -3.98 -17.18
CA GLY A 293 -25.91 -2.65 -17.31
C GLY A 293 -24.49 -2.68 -17.90
N LEU A 294 -23.91 -3.86 -18.12
CA LEU A 294 -22.67 -4.02 -18.88
C LEU A 294 -22.99 -4.32 -20.36
N THR A 295 -22.29 -3.65 -21.27
CA THR A 295 -22.41 -3.84 -22.72
C THR A 295 -21.66 -5.11 -23.11
N CYS A 296 -22.40 -6.16 -23.44
CA CYS A 296 -21.84 -7.44 -23.85
C CYS A 296 -22.43 -7.95 -25.17
N ASN A 297 -21.59 -8.60 -25.96
CA ASN A 297 -21.98 -9.38 -27.14
C ASN A 297 -21.42 -10.82 -27.05
N TYR A 298 -21.78 -11.69 -28.01
CA TYR A 298 -21.27 -13.05 -28.09
C TYR A 298 -20.71 -13.32 -29.49
N VAL A 299 -19.43 -13.67 -29.58
CA VAL A 299 -18.69 -13.96 -30.82
C VAL A 299 -18.00 -15.32 -30.66
N PRO A 300 -18.55 -16.43 -31.20
CA PRO A 300 -18.08 -17.77 -30.86
C PRO A 300 -16.61 -18.02 -31.24
N ALA A 301 -15.85 -18.60 -30.29
CA ALA A 301 -14.58 -19.25 -30.58
C ALA A 301 -14.80 -20.53 -31.42
N ALA A 302 -13.76 -20.98 -32.13
CA ALA A 302 -13.87 -22.07 -33.09
C ALA A 302 -13.78 -23.47 -32.44
N TYR A 303 -14.90 -24.20 -32.46
CA TYR A 303 -14.99 -25.61 -32.09
C TYR A 303 -15.10 -26.49 -33.34
N LYS A 304 -13.98 -27.07 -33.79
CA LYS A 304 -13.87 -27.78 -35.07
C LYS A 304 -12.74 -28.80 -35.04
N GLN A 305 -12.93 -29.93 -35.73
CA GLN A 305 -11.91 -30.97 -35.90
C GLN A 305 -10.82 -30.48 -36.88
N ASN A 306 -9.56 -30.58 -36.47
CA ASN A 306 -8.37 -30.13 -37.20
C ASN A 306 -7.72 -31.26 -38.02
N SER A 307 -7.97 -32.53 -37.66
CA SER A 307 -7.59 -33.71 -38.45
C SER A 307 -8.79 -34.25 -39.25
N SER A 308 -8.55 -34.90 -40.39
CA SER A 308 -9.59 -35.60 -41.16
C SER A 308 -9.93 -37.00 -40.62
N THR A 309 -9.10 -37.56 -39.73
CA THR A 309 -9.24 -38.94 -39.22
C THR A 309 -9.12 -39.05 -37.69
N ASP A 310 -8.40 -38.14 -37.03
CA ASP A 310 -8.19 -38.17 -35.59
C ASP A 310 -9.14 -37.19 -34.87
N LYS A 311 -10.16 -37.75 -34.23
CA LYS A 311 -11.17 -37.01 -33.46
C LYS A 311 -10.61 -36.29 -32.22
N SER A 312 -9.40 -36.64 -31.77
CA SER A 312 -8.72 -36.01 -30.64
C SER A 312 -7.91 -34.76 -31.01
N LYS A 313 -7.95 -34.34 -32.29
CA LYS A 313 -7.34 -33.10 -32.77
C LYS A 313 -8.44 -32.12 -33.15
N TYR A 314 -8.85 -31.27 -32.21
CA TYR A 314 -9.88 -30.27 -32.39
C TYR A 314 -9.63 -28.99 -31.60
N GLY A 315 -10.30 -27.91 -32.03
CA GLY A 315 -10.81 -26.82 -31.19
C GLY A 315 -9.80 -25.99 -30.41
N ASN A 316 -10.37 -25.09 -29.59
CA ASN A 316 -9.68 -24.20 -28.67
C ASN A 316 -10.21 -24.33 -27.22
N TYR A 317 -11.18 -25.23 -26.98
CA TYR A 317 -11.87 -25.43 -25.69
C TYR A 317 -12.55 -26.81 -25.66
N ASP A 318 -12.96 -27.27 -24.48
CA ASP A 318 -13.76 -28.49 -24.28
C ASP A 318 -15.21 -28.21 -23.88
N LEU A 319 -16.13 -29.03 -24.37
CA LEU A 319 -17.53 -29.01 -23.94
C LEU A 319 -17.65 -29.62 -22.55
N ALA A 320 -18.29 -28.89 -21.63
CA ALA A 320 -18.56 -29.31 -20.26
C ALA A 320 -19.89 -28.69 -19.76
N ASN A 321 -20.20 -28.84 -18.47
CA ASN A 321 -21.43 -28.33 -17.86
C ASN A 321 -21.20 -27.63 -16.51
N ARG A 322 -20.04 -26.98 -16.33
CA ARG A 322 -19.59 -26.39 -15.06
C ARG A 322 -20.58 -25.35 -14.52
N PRO A 323 -20.88 -25.30 -13.21
CA PRO A 323 -20.49 -26.25 -12.16
C PRO A 323 -21.51 -27.38 -11.91
N ALA A 324 -22.45 -27.61 -12.84
CA ALA A 324 -23.53 -28.59 -12.69
C ALA A 324 -23.12 -30.04 -13.02
N ASP A 325 -21.91 -30.24 -13.55
CA ASP A 325 -21.17 -31.51 -13.58
C ASP A 325 -20.39 -31.79 -12.26
N GLY A 326 -20.43 -30.84 -11.32
CA GLY A 326 -19.76 -30.94 -10.02
C GLY A 326 -18.31 -30.46 -10.01
N ASP A 327 -17.76 -30.02 -11.14
CA ASP A 327 -16.52 -29.23 -11.16
C ASP A 327 -16.80 -27.82 -10.62
N LYS A 328 -15.85 -27.21 -9.91
CA LYS A 328 -16.00 -25.85 -9.38
C LYS A 328 -15.14 -24.87 -10.18
N ILE A 329 -15.77 -23.78 -10.60
CA ILE A 329 -15.03 -22.56 -10.96
C ILE A 329 -14.56 -21.94 -9.64
N GLN A 330 -13.26 -22.02 -9.40
CA GLN A 330 -12.55 -21.58 -8.19
C GLN A 330 -11.69 -20.33 -8.45
N TYR A 331 -11.29 -20.07 -9.70
CA TYR A 331 -10.41 -18.97 -10.06
C TYR A 331 -10.96 -18.13 -11.22
N ILE A 332 -10.50 -16.88 -11.34
CA ILE A 332 -10.67 -16.05 -12.52
C ILE A 332 -9.27 -15.59 -12.94
N VAL A 333 -8.90 -15.78 -14.22
CA VAL A 333 -7.55 -15.48 -14.71
C VAL A 333 -7.58 -14.28 -15.65
N ILE A 334 -6.74 -13.30 -15.35
CA ILE A 334 -6.54 -12.04 -16.07
C ILE A 334 -5.34 -12.21 -17.00
N HIS A 335 -5.59 -12.04 -18.30
CA HIS A 335 -4.60 -12.10 -19.37
C HIS A 335 -4.50 -10.75 -20.09
N ASP A 336 -3.44 -10.52 -20.86
CA ASP A 336 -3.44 -9.53 -21.92
C ASP A 336 -3.01 -10.09 -23.27
N THR A 337 -3.61 -9.55 -24.33
CA THR A 337 -3.59 -10.18 -25.66
C THR A 337 -2.27 -10.04 -26.43
N GLU A 338 -1.30 -9.26 -25.93
CA GLU A 338 -0.12 -8.78 -26.67
C GLU A 338 -0.47 -8.31 -28.11
N GLY A 339 -1.58 -7.56 -28.24
CA GLY A 339 -2.24 -7.33 -29.53
C GLY A 339 -3.49 -6.46 -29.49
N SER A 340 -4.25 -6.46 -30.60
CA SER A 340 -5.54 -5.76 -30.71
C SER A 340 -6.72 -6.74 -30.61
N TYR A 341 -7.87 -6.23 -30.15
CA TYR A 341 -9.14 -6.96 -29.99
C TYR A 341 -9.53 -7.75 -31.26
N SER A 342 -9.40 -7.13 -32.43
CA SER A 342 -9.67 -7.77 -33.73
C SER A 342 -8.69 -8.88 -34.10
N SER A 343 -7.44 -8.79 -33.65
CA SER A 343 -6.42 -9.83 -33.86
C SER A 343 -6.68 -11.02 -32.93
N ALA A 344 -6.98 -10.75 -31.66
CA ALA A 344 -7.30 -11.76 -30.65
C ALA A 344 -8.57 -12.55 -31.02
N LEU A 345 -9.64 -11.89 -31.46
CA LEU A 345 -10.82 -12.59 -32.01
C LEU A 345 -10.47 -13.49 -33.21
N GLY A 346 -9.57 -13.03 -34.09
CA GLY A 346 -9.07 -13.84 -35.22
C GLY A 346 -8.27 -15.07 -34.79
N VAL A 347 -7.60 -15.03 -33.64
CA VAL A 347 -6.95 -16.19 -33.01
C VAL A 347 -8.01 -17.15 -32.45
N PHE A 348 -8.96 -16.66 -31.66
CA PHE A 348 -9.99 -17.50 -31.01
C PHE A 348 -10.95 -18.15 -32.03
N GLN A 349 -11.16 -17.51 -33.19
CA GLN A 349 -11.92 -18.03 -34.32
C GLN A 349 -11.13 -18.98 -35.24
N ASN A 350 -9.85 -19.25 -34.96
CA ASN A 350 -9.07 -20.26 -35.65
C ASN A 350 -8.88 -21.50 -34.77
N SER A 351 -9.51 -22.62 -35.12
CA SER A 351 -9.41 -23.87 -34.35
C SER A 351 -8.03 -24.51 -34.35
N THR A 352 -7.08 -24.06 -35.18
CA THR A 352 -5.70 -24.56 -35.16
C THR A 352 -4.78 -23.79 -34.20
N LYS A 353 -5.30 -22.83 -33.43
CA LYS A 353 -4.53 -22.05 -32.45
C LYS A 353 -4.48 -22.72 -31.07
N LEU A 354 -5.45 -23.58 -30.77
CA LEU A 354 -5.54 -24.36 -29.53
C LEU A 354 -5.56 -23.48 -28.25
N ALA A 355 -6.05 -22.24 -28.37
CA ALA A 355 -6.12 -21.27 -27.28
C ALA A 355 -7.37 -20.38 -27.41
N THR A 356 -8.07 -20.14 -26.30
CA THR A 356 -9.15 -19.15 -26.18
C THR A 356 -9.45 -18.84 -24.70
N PRO A 357 -9.81 -17.60 -24.33
CA PRO A 357 -10.43 -17.27 -23.05
C PRO A 357 -11.92 -17.64 -23.08
N HIS A 358 -12.64 -17.27 -22.02
CA HIS A 358 -14.11 -17.19 -22.05
C HIS A 358 -14.59 -15.82 -22.53
N TYR A 359 -13.84 -14.75 -22.20
CA TYR A 359 -14.17 -13.36 -22.54
C TYR A 359 -12.94 -12.59 -23.03
N ILE A 360 -13.17 -11.54 -23.82
CA ILE A 360 -12.20 -10.48 -24.10
C ILE A 360 -12.82 -9.09 -23.85
N VAL A 361 -12.04 -8.16 -23.29
CA VAL A 361 -12.44 -6.78 -23.01
C VAL A 361 -11.70 -5.81 -23.95
N ARG A 362 -12.45 -4.98 -24.68
CA ARG A 362 -11.93 -3.99 -25.64
C ARG A 362 -11.46 -2.71 -24.91
N SER A 363 -10.29 -2.20 -25.27
CA SER A 363 -9.64 -1.06 -24.60
C SER A 363 -10.26 0.29 -25.00
N SER A 364 -10.88 0.41 -26.18
CA SER A 364 -11.46 1.68 -26.65
C SER A 364 -12.66 2.16 -25.83
N ASP A 365 -13.54 1.25 -25.40
CA ASP A 365 -14.85 1.57 -24.82
C ASP A 365 -15.33 0.56 -23.75
N GLY A 366 -14.52 -0.45 -23.41
CA GLY A 366 -14.88 -1.45 -22.41
C GLY A 366 -15.92 -2.47 -22.87
N LEU A 367 -16.16 -2.62 -24.19
CA LEU A 367 -17.00 -3.70 -24.72
C LEU A 367 -16.47 -5.06 -24.25
N VAL A 368 -17.34 -5.85 -23.61
CA VAL A 368 -17.05 -7.23 -23.21
C VAL A 368 -17.61 -8.20 -24.25
N THR A 369 -16.75 -9.04 -24.81
CA THR A 369 -17.15 -10.07 -25.78
C THR A 369 -16.99 -11.43 -25.15
N GLN A 370 -18.09 -12.18 -25.00
CA GLN A 370 -18.00 -13.59 -24.63
C GLN A 370 -17.73 -14.43 -25.88
N VAL A 371 -16.74 -15.32 -25.79
CA VAL A 371 -16.33 -16.21 -26.89
C VAL A 371 -16.58 -17.70 -26.58
N VAL A 372 -16.57 -18.07 -25.29
CA VAL A 372 -16.93 -19.40 -24.79
C VAL A 372 -17.87 -19.29 -23.57
N GLN A 373 -18.95 -20.07 -23.56
CA GLN A 373 -19.84 -20.19 -22.40
C GLN A 373 -19.09 -20.73 -21.18
N THR A 374 -19.26 -20.12 -20.02
CA THR A 374 -18.52 -20.43 -18.77
C THR A 374 -18.67 -21.87 -18.28
N LYS A 375 -19.73 -22.56 -18.69
CA LYS A 375 -19.93 -23.99 -18.42
C LYS A 375 -18.93 -24.91 -19.13
N ASN A 376 -18.33 -24.46 -20.24
CA ASN A 376 -17.31 -25.18 -21.01
C ASN A 376 -15.92 -24.89 -20.41
N VAL A 377 -14.90 -25.66 -20.78
CA VAL A 377 -13.52 -25.45 -20.32
C VAL A 377 -12.71 -24.79 -21.44
N ALA A 378 -12.53 -23.47 -21.39
CA ALA A 378 -11.69 -22.76 -22.34
C ALA A 378 -10.19 -23.02 -22.10
N TRP A 379 -9.37 -23.11 -23.15
CA TRP A 379 -7.93 -23.35 -23.03
C TRP A 379 -7.17 -22.01 -23.04
N HIS A 380 -6.88 -21.46 -21.86
CA HIS A 380 -6.17 -20.17 -21.75
C HIS A 380 -4.94 -20.24 -20.85
N ALA A 381 -5.02 -20.92 -19.71
CA ALA A 381 -4.01 -20.84 -18.65
C ALA A 381 -2.74 -21.68 -18.90
N GLY A 382 -2.65 -22.45 -19.99
CA GLY A 382 -1.55 -23.43 -20.24
C GLY A 382 -1.50 -24.62 -19.27
N ASN A 383 -2.14 -24.51 -18.11
CA ASN A 383 -2.34 -25.56 -17.11
C ASN A 383 -3.81 -26.00 -17.11
N TYR A 384 -4.07 -27.24 -17.55
CA TYR A 384 -5.45 -27.74 -17.69
C TYR A 384 -6.19 -27.87 -16.35
N TYR A 385 -5.49 -28.08 -15.23
CA TYR A 385 -6.10 -28.01 -13.89
C TYR A 385 -6.70 -26.63 -13.60
N VAL A 386 -5.98 -25.57 -13.99
CA VAL A 386 -6.49 -24.20 -13.86
C VAL A 386 -7.58 -23.90 -14.89
N ASN A 387 -7.47 -24.38 -16.14
CA ASN A 387 -8.54 -24.23 -17.14
C ASN A 387 -9.87 -24.81 -16.62
N MET A 388 -9.88 -26.07 -16.14
CA MET A 388 -11.11 -26.73 -15.67
C MET A 388 -11.71 -26.09 -14.41
N HIS A 389 -10.88 -25.40 -13.61
CA HIS A 389 -11.34 -24.65 -12.44
C HIS A 389 -11.48 -23.13 -12.62
N SER A 390 -11.38 -22.58 -13.83
CA SER A 390 -11.36 -21.11 -13.96
C SER A 390 -12.14 -20.52 -15.13
N VAL A 391 -12.24 -19.19 -15.11
CA VAL A 391 -12.70 -18.34 -16.21
C VAL A 391 -11.59 -17.37 -16.61
N GLY A 392 -10.89 -17.64 -17.72
CA GLY A 392 -9.97 -16.69 -18.35
C GLY A 392 -10.66 -15.50 -19.01
N ILE A 393 -10.11 -14.31 -18.82
CA ILE A 393 -10.55 -13.03 -19.36
C ILE A 393 -9.34 -12.30 -19.97
N GLU A 394 -9.43 -12.03 -21.27
CA GLU A 394 -8.42 -11.32 -22.07
C GLU A 394 -8.64 -9.82 -22.09
N HIS A 395 -7.56 -9.04 -22.13
CA HIS A 395 -7.59 -7.58 -22.15
C HIS A 395 -6.79 -7.04 -23.34
N GLU A 396 -7.39 -6.17 -24.14
CA GLU A 396 -6.72 -5.54 -25.28
C GLU A 396 -5.56 -4.65 -24.83
N GLY A 397 -4.34 -5.12 -25.06
CA GLY A 397 -3.11 -4.43 -24.67
C GLY A 397 -1.85 -5.28 -24.87
N PHE A 398 -0.81 -4.89 -24.13
CA PHE A 398 0.54 -5.45 -24.20
C PHE A 398 1.23 -5.32 -22.83
N ALA A 399 1.55 -6.43 -22.17
CA ALA A 399 2.20 -6.53 -20.85
C ALA A 399 3.34 -5.51 -20.62
N ILE A 400 4.24 -5.37 -21.60
CA ILE A 400 5.43 -4.52 -21.52
C ILE A 400 5.14 -3.02 -21.66
N SER A 401 3.99 -2.66 -22.23
CA SER A 401 3.76 -1.29 -22.71
C SER A 401 3.06 -0.39 -21.69
N GLY A 402 2.74 -0.85 -20.49
CA GLY A 402 1.74 -0.24 -19.58
C GLY A 402 1.92 1.23 -19.12
N ALA A 403 3.03 1.92 -19.42
CA ALA A 403 3.06 3.39 -19.40
C ALA A 403 2.06 3.98 -20.40
N SER A 404 1.87 3.27 -21.51
CA SER A 404 0.79 3.37 -22.50
C SER A 404 -0.51 2.70 -22.01
N TRP A 405 -0.79 2.85 -20.72
CA TRP A 405 -1.92 2.41 -19.90
C TRP A 405 -3.11 1.67 -20.56
N TYR A 406 -3.53 0.57 -19.91
CA TYR A 406 -4.86 -0.02 -20.07
C TYR A 406 -5.95 0.99 -19.70
N SER A 407 -7.03 1.08 -20.48
CA SER A 407 -8.03 2.12 -20.28
C SER A 407 -8.89 1.92 -19.03
N GLU A 408 -9.36 3.02 -18.43
CA GLU A 408 -10.27 2.96 -17.27
C GLU A 408 -11.58 2.27 -17.63
N SER A 409 -12.12 2.57 -18.82
CA SER A 409 -13.31 1.90 -19.34
C SER A 409 -13.12 0.38 -19.46
N LEU A 410 -11.92 -0.13 -19.75
CA LEU A 410 -11.59 -1.55 -19.73
C LEU A 410 -11.46 -2.09 -18.30
N TYR A 411 -10.70 -1.42 -17.41
CA TYR A 411 -10.54 -1.84 -16.01
C TYR A 411 -11.90 -1.98 -15.30
N GLU A 412 -12.75 -0.95 -15.40
CA GLU A 412 -14.09 -0.96 -14.81
C GLU A 412 -15.02 -2.03 -15.41
N SER A 413 -14.95 -2.26 -16.73
CA SER A 413 -15.79 -3.26 -17.41
C SER A 413 -15.38 -4.68 -17.04
N SER A 414 -14.08 -4.92 -16.96
CA SER A 414 -13.53 -6.16 -16.41
C SER A 414 -13.91 -6.32 -14.94
N ALA A 415 -13.75 -5.29 -14.10
CA ALA A 415 -14.13 -5.37 -12.69
C ALA A 415 -15.66 -5.55 -12.47
N ALA A 416 -16.51 -5.04 -13.37
CA ALA A 416 -17.94 -5.33 -13.37
C ALA A 416 -18.23 -6.79 -13.73
N LEU A 417 -17.58 -7.32 -14.77
CA LEU A 417 -17.68 -8.72 -15.18
C LEU A 417 -17.16 -9.68 -14.08
N VAL A 418 -15.99 -9.41 -13.51
CA VAL A 418 -15.37 -10.25 -12.48
C VAL A 418 -16.18 -10.26 -11.19
N ARG A 419 -16.70 -9.12 -10.72
CA ARG A 419 -17.65 -9.11 -9.58
C ARG A 419 -18.89 -9.97 -9.84
N TYR A 420 -19.44 -9.94 -11.05
CA TYR A 420 -20.57 -10.78 -11.44
C TYR A 420 -20.21 -12.27 -11.46
N LEU A 421 -19.10 -12.65 -12.10
CA LEU A 421 -18.64 -14.04 -12.18
C LEU A 421 -18.28 -14.58 -10.80
N ALA A 422 -17.59 -13.79 -9.97
CA ALA A 422 -17.22 -14.13 -8.61
C ALA A 422 -18.45 -14.41 -7.75
N ASN A 423 -19.43 -13.50 -7.74
CA ASN A 423 -20.70 -13.70 -7.04
C ASN A 423 -21.53 -14.88 -7.61
N ARG A 424 -21.43 -15.15 -8.93
CA ARG A 424 -22.15 -16.25 -9.59
C ARG A 424 -21.58 -17.63 -9.25
N PHE A 425 -20.27 -17.75 -9.04
CA PHE A 425 -19.60 -19.04 -8.80
C PHE A 425 -19.10 -19.24 -7.37
N GLY A 426 -19.11 -18.19 -6.54
CA GLY A 426 -18.58 -18.21 -5.17
C GLY A 426 -17.06 -18.05 -5.08
N VAL A 427 -16.44 -17.48 -6.12
CA VAL A 427 -14.99 -17.18 -6.15
C VAL A 427 -14.71 -15.97 -5.24
N PRO A 428 -13.78 -16.07 -4.28
CA PRO A 428 -13.35 -14.92 -3.48
C PRO A 428 -12.74 -13.79 -4.32
N LEU A 429 -12.92 -12.55 -3.88
CA LEU A 429 -12.29 -11.37 -4.48
C LEU A 429 -10.98 -11.05 -3.76
N ASP A 430 -9.97 -11.91 -3.96
CA ASP A 430 -8.60 -11.73 -3.48
C ASP A 430 -7.61 -12.18 -4.58
N ARG A 431 -6.30 -11.98 -4.37
CA ARG A 431 -5.27 -12.35 -5.37
C ARG A 431 -4.82 -13.82 -5.32
N GLU A 432 -5.36 -14.62 -4.42
CA GLU A 432 -5.18 -16.08 -4.42
C GLU A 432 -6.24 -16.76 -5.33
N HIS A 433 -7.35 -16.05 -5.62
CA HIS A 433 -8.46 -16.53 -6.47
C HIS A 433 -8.64 -15.73 -7.77
N ILE A 434 -8.41 -14.42 -7.76
CA ILE A 434 -8.30 -13.57 -8.95
C ILE A 434 -6.82 -13.52 -9.33
N LEU A 435 -6.45 -14.26 -10.36
CA LEU A 435 -5.08 -14.52 -10.79
C LEU A 435 -4.72 -13.70 -12.04
N GLY A 436 -3.45 -13.37 -12.25
CA GLY A 436 -2.87 -13.16 -13.57
C GLY A 436 -2.37 -14.48 -14.16
N HIS A 437 -1.92 -14.48 -15.41
CA HIS A 437 -1.28 -15.67 -16.00
C HIS A 437 0.15 -15.87 -15.46
N ASP A 438 0.80 -14.78 -15.04
CA ASP A 438 2.02 -14.76 -14.22
C ASP A 438 1.91 -15.59 -12.93
N ASP A 439 0.72 -15.65 -12.30
CA ASP A 439 0.44 -16.49 -11.13
C ASP A 439 0.26 -17.98 -11.45
N VAL A 440 -0.01 -18.39 -12.70
CA VAL A 440 -0.35 -19.80 -13.01
C VAL A 440 0.93 -20.65 -13.11
N SER A 441 1.08 -21.66 -12.26
CA SER A 441 2.20 -22.61 -12.35
C SER A 441 2.09 -23.54 -13.55
N SER A 442 3.24 -23.92 -14.12
CA SER A 442 3.34 -25.01 -15.10
C SER A 442 2.81 -26.33 -14.50
N PRO A 443 2.07 -27.16 -15.26
CA PRO A 443 1.58 -28.44 -14.77
C PRO A 443 2.68 -29.49 -14.54
N GLN A 444 3.84 -29.37 -15.20
CA GLN A 444 4.98 -30.30 -15.08
C GLN A 444 6.32 -29.58 -15.31
N VAL A 445 7.45 -30.27 -15.05
CA VAL A 445 8.81 -29.74 -15.26
C VAL A 445 9.05 -29.34 -16.72
N ALA A 446 8.53 -30.11 -17.69
CA ALA A 446 8.84 -29.92 -19.11
C ALA A 446 8.35 -28.57 -19.68
N GLN A 447 7.25 -28.02 -19.15
CA GLN A 447 6.66 -26.75 -19.60
C GLN A 447 7.03 -25.56 -18.69
N LEU A 448 7.97 -25.72 -17.74
CA LEU A 448 8.44 -24.60 -16.91
C LEU A 448 9.07 -23.48 -17.75
N ALA A 449 9.77 -23.84 -18.83
CA ALA A 449 10.39 -22.86 -19.73
C ALA A 449 9.36 -22.07 -20.56
N ASP A 450 8.13 -22.58 -20.69
CA ASP A 450 7.04 -22.02 -21.52
C ASP A 450 6.10 -21.10 -20.72
N MET A 451 6.28 -20.99 -19.39
CA MET A 451 5.39 -20.21 -18.52
C MET A 451 5.24 -18.74 -18.95
N HIS A 452 4.03 -18.22 -18.69
CA HIS A 452 3.57 -16.87 -18.99
C HIS A 452 3.97 -15.83 -17.95
N TRP A 453 3.78 -14.55 -18.29
CA TRP A 453 4.15 -13.40 -17.46
C TRP A 453 3.20 -12.19 -17.62
N ASP A 454 2.13 -12.34 -18.41
CA ASP A 454 0.99 -11.41 -18.51
C ASP A 454 0.11 -11.47 -17.24
N PRO A 455 -0.55 -10.37 -16.82
CA PRO A 455 -0.68 -9.07 -17.48
C PRO A 455 0.50 -8.11 -17.25
N GLY A 456 1.61 -8.61 -16.69
CA GLY A 456 2.89 -7.91 -16.65
C GLY A 456 3.09 -6.89 -15.51
N PRO A 457 4.30 -6.29 -15.42
CA PRO A 457 4.74 -5.47 -14.29
C PRO A 457 3.95 -4.14 -14.12
N TYR A 458 3.17 -3.75 -15.12
CA TYR A 458 2.52 -2.45 -15.23
C TYR A 458 0.99 -2.52 -15.17
N TRP A 459 0.38 -3.71 -15.07
CA TRP A 459 -1.04 -3.85 -14.75
C TRP A 459 -1.28 -3.41 -13.30
N ASN A 460 -2.14 -2.40 -13.10
CA ASN A 460 -2.33 -1.76 -11.80
C ASN A 460 -3.28 -2.58 -10.92
N TRP A 461 -2.74 -3.67 -10.36
CA TRP A 461 -3.46 -4.57 -9.47
C TRP A 461 -4.14 -3.85 -8.28
N SER A 462 -3.53 -2.81 -7.72
CA SER A 462 -4.12 -2.06 -6.60
C SER A 462 -5.44 -1.39 -7.00
N HIS A 463 -5.43 -0.63 -8.11
CA HIS A 463 -6.62 0.04 -8.65
C HIS A 463 -7.67 -0.97 -9.13
N TYR A 464 -7.25 -2.07 -9.74
CA TYR A 464 -8.18 -3.12 -10.18
C TYR A 464 -8.90 -3.77 -9.00
N MET A 465 -8.19 -4.07 -7.91
CA MET A 465 -8.77 -4.61 -6.68
C MET A 465 -9.68 -3.57 -5.95
N ASP A 466 -9.34 -2.28 -5.99
CA ASP A 466 -10.24 -1.20 -5.54
C ASP A 466 -11.56 -1.19 -6.34
N LEU A 467 -11.50 -1.29 -7.67
CA LEU A 467 -12.67 -1.37 -8.55
C LEU A 467 -13.51 -2.64 -8.34
N LEU A 468 -12.89 -3.75 -7.93
CA LEU A 468 -13.59 -4.97 -7.50
C LEU A 468 -14.33 -4.81 -6.17
N GLY A 469 -14.12 -3.70 -5.44
CA GLY A 469 -14.63 -3.51 -4.08
C GLY A 469 -13.86 -4.32 -3.03
N ALA A 470 -12.71 -4.89 -3.41
CA ALA A 470 -11.83 -5.70 -2.60
C ALA A 470 -10.45 -5.02 -2.48
N SER A 471 -10.48 -3.73 -2.15
CA SER A 471 -9.30 -2.87 -1.98
C SER A 471 -8.19 -3.58 -1.21
N LEU A 472 -6.94 -3.34 -1.60
CA LEU A 472 -5.75 -3.86 -0.90
C LEU A 472 -5.55 -3.13 0.44
N GLY A 473 -6.48 -3.36 1.37
CA GLY A 473 -6.54 -2.77 2.70
C GLY A 473 -5.53 -3.41 3.65
N GLY A 474 -5.83 -3.34 4.94
CA GLY A 474 -4.95 -3.84 5.98
C GLY A 474 -3.81 -2.89 6.34
N GLY A 475 -3.18 -3.19 7.47
CA GLY A 475 -2.13 -2.40 8.11
C GLY A 475 -1.73 -3.04 9.44
N GLY A 476 -0.43 -3.05 9.71
CA GLY A 476 0.17 -3.78 10.83
C GLY A 476 1.67 -3.88 10.61
N THR A 477 2.46 -3.92 11.68
CA THR A 477 3.89 -4.20 11.57
C THR A 477 4.06 -5.66 11.15
N PRO A 478 4.86 -5.97 10.11
CA PRO A 478 5.19 -7.35 9.79
C PRO A 478 5.79 -8.05 11.02
N VAL A 479 5.24 -9.19 11.43
CA VAL A 479 5.75 -10.03 12.51
C VAL A 479 6.16 -11.38 11.95
N VAL A 480 7.28 -11.95 12.44
CA VAL A 480 7.82 -13.20 11.87
C VAL A 480 6.85 -14.36 12.14
N GLY A 481 6.49 -15.10 11.08
CA GLY A 481 5.44 -16.11 11.09
C GLY A 481 4.02 -15.56 10.85
N GLY A 482 3.84 -14.24 10.80
CA GLY A 482 2.59 -13.59 10.41
C GLY A 482 2.50 -13.37 8.90
N GLU A 483 1.31 -13.00 8.42
CA GLU A 483 1.07 -12.73 7.00
C GLU A 483 1.22 -11.25 6.65
N ILE A 484 1.71 -10.99 5.44
CA ILE A 484 1.66 -9.67 4.80
C ILE A 484 1.12 -9.77 3.38
N THR A 485 0.33 -8.78 2.99
CA THR A 485 -0.07 -8.53 1.60
C THR A 485 0.86 -7.48 1.00
N ILE A 486 1.40 -7.76 -0.19
CA ILE A 486 2.28 -6.83 -0.92
C ILE A 486 1.44 -5.65 -1.44
N ARG A 487 1.91 -4.42 -1.24
CA ARG A 487 1.19 -3.20 -1.64
C ARG A 487 2.13 -2.02 -1.92
N PRO A 488 3.02 -2.09 -2.93
CA PRO A 488 3.74 -0.92 -3.40
C PRO A 488 2.76 0.16 -3.91
N PRO A 489 3.03 1.45 -3.68
CA PRO A 489 2.22 2.53 -4.22
C PRO A 489 2.46 2.69 -5.73
N PHE A 490 1.41 2.60 -6.54
CA PHE A 490 1.48 2.79 -8.01
C PHE A 490 1.62 4.29 -8.36
N THR A 491 2.78 4.86 -8.02
CA THR A 491 3.17 6.27 -8.15
C THR A 491 4.69 6.37 -8.33
N SER A 492 5.24 7.57 -8.53
CA SER A 492 6.69 7.80 -8.61
C SER A 492 7.51 7.42 -7.36
N ALA A 493 6.87 6.89 -6.30
CA ALA A 493 7.54 6.26 -5.17
C ALA A 493 7.99 4.81 -5.44
N ASN A 494 7.42 4.10 -6.42
CA ASN A 494 7.81 2.74 -6.81
C ASN A 494 8.05 2.63 -8.33
N GLU A 495 9.16 3.22 -8.79
CA GLU A 495 9.64 3.11 -10.18
C GLU A 495 10.97 2.33 -10.24
N PRO A 496 10.96 1.00 -9.99
CA PRO A 496 12.17 0.21 -10.10
C PRO A 496 12.62 0.10 -11.57
N THR A 497 13.93 0.01 -11.80
CA THR A 497 14.48 -0.21 -13.15
C THR A 497 14.05 -1.58 -13.69
N VAL A 498 13.32 -1.57 -14.80
CA VAL A 498 12.95 -2.75 -15.60
C VAL A 498 13.79 -2.74 -16.89
N THR A 499 14.11 -3.91 -17.42
CA THR A 499 14.82 -4.10 -18.70
C THR A 499 14.08 -5.08 -19.61
N GLY A 500 14.50 -5.17 -20.88
CA GLY A 500 13.85 -6.01 -21.91
C GLY A 500 12.77 -5.29 -22.72
N CYS A 501 12.66 -3.97 -22.62
CA CYS A 501 11.83 -3.16 -23.51
C CYS A 501 12.58 -2.85 -24.83
N SER A 502 11.85 -2.38 -25.85
CA SER A 502 12.42 -1.90 -27.12
C SER A 502 13.33 -0.66 -26.97
N THR A 503 13.24 0.04 -25.84
CA THR A 503 14.27 0.94 -25.31
C THR A 503 14.75 0.37 -23.97
N ASP A 504 16.06 0.11 -23.83
CA ASP A 504 16.62 -0.57 -22.65
C ASP A 504 17.63 0.32 -21.89
N PRO A 505 17.50 0.52 -20.56
CA PRO A 505 16.39 0.06 -19.71
C PRO A 505 15.04 0.68 -20.11
N CYS A 506 13.97 -0.01 -19.74
CA CYS A 506 12.59 0.46 -19.92
C CYS A 506 12.42 1.89 -19.37
N LYS A 507 11.54 2.67 -19.99
CA LYS A 507 11.16 3.99 -19.47
C LYS A 507 10.68 3.85 -18.01
N ALA A 508 11.26 4.64 -17.11
CA ALA A 508 10.82 4.75 -15.73
C ALA A 508 9.33 5.14 -15.66
N GLN A 509 8.61 4.43 -14.79
CA GLN A 509 7.16 4.48 -14.59
C GLN A 509 6.83 3.66 -13.32
N PRO A 510 5.66 3.85 -12.70
CA PRO A 510 5.22 3.02 -11.58
C PRO A 510 5.07 1.54 -11.93
N THR A 511 5.34 0.65 -10.97
CA THR A 511 5.06 -0.80 -11.12
C THR A 511 4.20 -1.34 -9.99
N SER A 512 3.49 -2.44 -10.26
CA SER A 512 2.70 -3.19 -9.27
C SER A 512 3.49 -4.30 -8.57
N PHE A 513 4.81 -4.17 -8.46
CA PHE A 513 5.65 -5.19 -7.80
C PHE A 513 6.81 -4.60 -7.00
N VAL A 514 7.38 -5.39 -6.09
CA VAL A 514 8.64 -5.12 -5.39
C VAL A 514 9.70 -6.17 -5.73
N TYR A 515 10.94 -5.74 -5.91
CA TYR A 515 12.07 -6.64 -6.17
C TYR A 515 12.55 -7.34 -4.89
N LEU A 516 12.74 -8.65 -5.00
CA LEU A 516 13.20 -9.56 -3.96
C LEU A 516 14.72 -9.78 -4.04
N ARG A 517 15.39 -9.68 -2.89
CA ARG A 517 16.84 -9.72 -2.75
C ARG A 517 17.32 -10.76 -1.75
N SER A 518 18.55 -11.20 -1.97
CA SER A 518 19.28 -12.16 -1.13
C SER A 518 19.58 -11.68 0.29
N SER A 519 19.56 -10.37 0.56
CA SER A 519 19.76 -9.78 1.89
C SER A 519 19.13 -8.38 1.98
N PRO A 520 18.92 -7.81 3.18
CA PRO A 520 18.28 -6.50 3.37
C PRO A 520 19.22 -5.33 3.02
N SER A 521 19.50 -5.16 1.73
CA SER A 521 20.24 -4.04 1.17
C SER A 521 19.83 -3.81 -0.29
N SER A 522 19.73 -2.54 -0.71
CA SER A 522 19.49 -2.18 -2.11
C SER A 522 20.63 -2.60 -3.05
N SER A 523 21.83 -2.83 -2.50
CA SER A 523 23.00 -3.36 -3.22
C SER A 523 23.07 -4.90 -3.23
N ALA A 524 22.15 -5.60 -2.58
CA ALA A 524 22.13 -7.06 -2.58
C ALA A 524 21.63 -7.57 -3.94
N ALA A 525 22.19 -8.69 -4.40
CA ALA A 525 21.72 -9.36 -5.61
C ALA A 525 20.25 -9.77 -5.46
N LEU A 526 19.51 -9.67 -6.56
CA LEU A 526 18.17 -10.24 -6.69
C LEU A 526 18.22 -11.74 -6.38
N ILE A 527 17.13 -12.31 -5.86
CA ILE A 527 17.06 -13.76 -5.62
C ILE A 527 17.15 -14.52 -6.95
N LYS A 528 17.45 -15.82 -6.89
CA LYS A 528 17.52 -16.68 -8.07
C LYS A 528 16.70 -17.93 -7.89
N ASP A 529 16.05 -18.36 -8.97
CA ASP A 529 15.33 -19.61 -9.02
C ASP A 529 16.22 -20.68 -9.65
N SER A 530 16.62 -21.66 -8.83
CA SER A 530 17.52 -22.75 -9.23
C SER A 530 16.85 -23.78 -10.14
N VAL A 531 15.52 -23.91 -10.10
CA VAL A 531 14.76 -24.83 -10.96
C VAL A 531 14.60 -24.20 -12.34
N MET A 532 14.23 -22.92 -12.41
CA MET A 532 14.17 -22.16 -13.67
C MET A 532 15.56 -22.04 -14.31
N ALA A 533 16.62 -21.81 -13.52
CA ALA A 533 18.00 -21.87 -14.01
C ALA A 533 18.36 -23.26 -14.57
N GLY A 534 17.85 -24.33 -13.96
CA GLY A 534 18.00 -25.71 -14.44
C GLY A 534 17.32 -25.98 -15.78
N GLN A 535 16.28 -25.21 -16.14
CA GLN A 535 15.64 -25.22 -17.46
C GLN A 535 16.30 -24.23 -18.45
N GLY A 536 17.41 -23.59 -18.08
CA GLY A 536 18.09 -22.59 -18.91
C GLY A 536 17.40 -21.22 -18.96
N VAL A 537 16.36 -20.99 -18.15
CA VAL A 537 15.65 -19.71 -18.11
C VAL A 537 16.44 -18.70 -17.27
N ALA A 538 16.75 -17.55 -17.85
CA ALA A 538 17.42 -16.46 -17.17
C ALA A 538 16.58 -15.95 -15.98
N ASN A 539 17.21 -15.76 -14.83
CA ASN A 539 16.54 -15.34 -13.59
C ASN A 539 17.46 -14.54 -12.64
N GLY A 540 16.83 -13.78 -11.73
CA GLY A 540 17.47 -12.84 -10.82
C GLY A 540 17.96 -11.60 -11.54
N SER A 541 17.08 -10.96 -12.31
CA SER A 541 17.38 -9.93 -13.29
C SER A 541 16.30 -8.85 -13.36
N THR A 542 16.66 -7.67 -13.86
CA THR A 542 15.68 -6.58 -14.06
C THR A 542 14.73 -6.82 -15.24
N ASN A 543 14.81 -7.95 -15.95
CA ASN A 543 13.99 -8.18 -17.14
C ASN A 543 12.50 -8.21 -16.77
N ALA A 544 11.63 -7.65 -17.60
CA ALA A 544 10.18 -7.62 -17.35
C ALA A 544 9.58 -9.01 -17.12
N ALA A 545 9.89 -9.97 -18.00
CA ALA A 545 9.36 -11.34 -17.98
C ALA A 545 9.97 -12.23 -16.88
N ASP A 546 11.02 -11.79 -16.18
CA ASP A 546 11.61 -12.50 -15.05
C ASP A 546 10.75 -12.35 -13.79
N VAL A 547 9.66 -13.12 -13.69
CA VAL A 547 8.76 -13.06 -12.51
C VAL A 547 9.36 -13.70 -11.24
N THR A 548 10.57 -14.26 -11.32
CA THR A 548 11.15 -15.11 -10.26
C THR A 548 11.72 -14.33 -9.07
N ASP A 549 11.91 -13.02 -9.21
CA ASP A 549 12.39 -12.12 -8.15
C ASP A 549 11.41 -10.97 -7.87
N LYS A 550 10.15 -11.10 -8.32
CA LYS A 550 9.09 -10.11 -8.13
C LYS A 550 7.99 -10.64 -7.22
N ALA A 551 7.65 -9.89 -6.18
CA ALA A 551 6.41 -10.08 -5.43
C ALA A 551 5.41 -8.99 -5.85
N VAL A 552 4.20 -9.39 -6.26
CA VAL A 552 3.21 -8.52 -6.93
C VAL A 552 2.12 -8.05 -5.97
N ALA A 553 1.61 -6.85 -6.20
CA ALA A 553 0.58 -6.22 -5.39
C ALA A 553 -0.66 -7.11 -5.20
N GLY A 554 -1.04 -7.28 -3.94
CA GLY A 554 -2.17 -8.06 -3.46
C GLY A 554 -1.87 -9.55 -3.20
N GLN A 555 -0.76 -10.12 -3.71
CA GLN A 555 -0.30 -11.45 -3.29
C GLN A 555 0.04 -11.43 -1.78
N THR A 556 -0.30 -12.50 -1.06
CA THR A 556 -0.02 -12.62 0.39
C THR A 556 1.10 -13.63 0.66
N PHE A 557 1.95 -13.33 1.66
CA PHE A 557 3.13 -14.12 2.01
C PHE A 557 3.36 -14.17 3.52
N VAL A 558 3.96 -15.26 4.01
CA VAL A 558 4.39 -15.38 5.41
C VAL A 558 5.75 -14.69 5.61
N VAL A 559 5.83 -13.84 6.64
CA VAL A 559 7.02 -13.07 7.00
C VAL A 559 8.10 -13.99 7.58
N ALA A 560 9.25 -14.04 6.91
CA ALA A 560 10.42 -14.81 7.30
C ALA A 560 11.48 -13.97 8.06
N GLY A 561 11.30 -12.64 8.18
CA GLY A 561 12.22 -11.75 8.89
C GLY A 561 11.87 -10.27 8.72
N VAL A 562 12.41 -9.40 9.59
CA VAL A 562 12.26 -7.94 9.52
C VAL A 562 13.56 -7.28 9.95
N GLN A 563 14.02 -6.24 9.25
CA GLN A 563 15.27 -5.55 9.55
C GLN A 563 15.21 -4.07 9.14
N GLY A 564 14.50 -3.24 9.91
CA GLY A 564 14.27 -1.83 9.59
C GLY A 564 13.31 -1.70 8.42
N ASP A 565 13.62 -0.85 7.44
CA ASP A 565 12.88 -0.67 6.18
C ASP A 565 12.99 -1.87 5.20
N TRP A 566 13.15 -3.08 5.73
CA TRP A 566 13.24 -4.34 4.98
C TRP A 566 12.40 -5.43 5.64
N THR A 567 11.61 -6.11 4.83
CA THR A 567 10.82 -7.28 5.24
C THR A 567 11.28 -8.48 4.41
N ALA A 568 11.44 -9.62 5.07
CA ALA A 568 11.72 -10.90 4.42
C ALA A 568 10.45 -11.76 4.39
N ILE A 569 10.25 -12.48 3.30
CA ILE A 569 9.17 -13.46 3.12
C ILE A 569 9.76 -14.84 2.81
N TRP A 570 8.96 -15.88 3.03
CA TRP A 570 9.21 -17.19 2.43
C TRP A 570 8.71 -17.18 0.99
N PHE A 571 9.60 -17.49 0.03
CA PHE A 571 9.34 -17.37 -1.39
C PHE A 571 10.22 -18.39 -2.13
N GLY A 572 9.62 -19.27 -2.95
CA GLY A 572 10.38 -20.21 -3.80
C GLY A 572 11.32 -21.16 -3.06
N GLY A 573 10.97 -21.61 -1.86
CA GLY A 573 11.82 -22.48 -1.03
C GLY A 573 12.99 -21.76 -0.33
N GLN A 574 13.02 -20.42 -0.36
CA GLN A 574 14.09 -19.60 0.20
C GLN A 574 13.56 -18.35 0.95
N LYS A 575 14.46 -17.64 1.64
CA LYS A 575 14.16 -16.38 2.32
C LYS A 575 14.50 -15.21 1.41
N ALA A 576 13.52 -14.37 1.10
CA ALA A 576 13.64 -13.29 0.12
C ALA A 576 13.29 -11.93 0.75
N TRP A 577 14.14 -10.92 0.58
CA TRP A 577 14.00 -9.60 1.20
C TRP A 577 13.56 -8.53 0.21
N PHE A 578 12.54 -7.74 0.52
CA PHE A 578 12.19 -6.52 -0.20
C PHE A 578 12.28 -5.30 0.72
N SER A 579 12.43 -4.11 0.14
CA SER A 579 12.40 -2.87 0.93
C SER A 579 10.96 -2.48 1.21
N ASN A 580 10.65 -2.27 2.48
CA ASN A 580 9.34 -1.89 2.99
C ASN A 580 9.44 -0.57 3.77
N PRO A 581 9.70 0.57 3.09
CA PRO A 581 9.98 1.85 3.73
C PRO A 581 8.82 2.28 4.64
N GLY A 582 9.10 2.46 5.93
CA GLY A 582 8.09 2.81 6.94
C GLY A 582 6.93 1.81 7.09
N GLY A 583 7.06 0.57 6.59
CA GLY A 583 5.95 -0.38 6.56
C GLY A 583 4.82 0.00 5.59
N THR A 584 5.15 0.64 4.46
CA THR A 584 4.15 1.17 3.50
C THR A 584 4.01 0.37 2.21
N PHE A 585 4.98 -0.46 1.84
CA PHE A 585 4.99 -1.25 0.59
C PHE A 585 4.48 -2.69 0.78
N ALA A 586 4.26 -3.10 2.03
CA ALA A 586 3.47 -4.28 2.38
C ALA A 586 2.83 -4.07 3.75
N VAL A 587 1.65 -4.65 3.94
CA VAL A 587 0.80 -4.48 5.12
C VAL A 587 0.49 -5.83 5.74
N ALA A 588 0.41 -5.91 7.07
CA ALA A 588 -0.03 -7.14 7.71
C ALA A 588 -1.46 -7.51 7.27
N ASN A 589 -1.64 -8.78 6.91
CA ASN A 589 -2.95 -9.32 6.55
C ASN A 589 -3.66 -9.80 7.82
N GLY A 590 -4.97 -9.56 7.91
CA GLY A 590 -5.82 -9.99 9.02
C GLY A 590 -6.52 -11.33 8.79
N ASN A 591 -6.50 -11.82 7.53
CA ASN A 591 -6.80 -13.15 6.99
C ASN A 591 -7.39 -12.96 5.59
N THR A 592 -6.65 -13.34 4.54
CA THR A 592 -7.25 -13.74 3.24
C THR A 592 -6.88 -15.17 2.88
N ALA A 593 -5.69 -15.64 3.30
CA ALA A 593 -5.44 -17.07 3.41
C ALA A 593 -6.29 -17.67 4.53
N ARG A 594 -6.63 -18.96 4.40
CA ARG A 594 -7.34 -19.71 5.44
C ARG A 594 -6.38 -20.42 6.39
N HIS A 595 -5.22 -20.83 5.87
CA HIS A 595 -4.20 -21.58 6.59
C HIS A 595 -2.80 -21.10 6.24
N VAL A 596 -1.89 -21.18 7.22
CA VAL A 596 -0.45 -21.22 7.01
C VAL A 596 -0.03 -22.68 7.09
N VAL A 597 0.55 -23.21 6.01
CA VAL A 597 1.09 -24.58 5.97
C VAL A 597 2.59 -24.61 6.20
N THR A 598 3.03 -25.66 6.89
CA THR A 598 4.43 -25.95 7.25
C THR A 598 4.71 -27.44 7.06
N PRO A 599 5.93 -27.88 6.67
CA PRO A 599 6.23 -29.32 6.58
C PRO A 599 6.00 -30.04 7.91
N ALA A 600 5.29 -31.17 7.88
CA ALA A 600 4.90 -31.93 9.07
C ALA A 600 6.08 -32.62 9.81
N GLY A 601 7.31 -32.44 9.32
CA GLY A 601 8.52 -33.06 9.86
C GLY A 601 9.79 -32.32 9.43
N THR A 602 10.95 -32.95 9.67
CA THR A 602 12.28 -32.36 9.40
C THR A 602 12.76 -32.47 7.95
N SER A 603 12.08 -33.26 7.11
CA SER A 603 12.36 -33.40 5.68
C SER A 603 11.79 -32.22 4.88
N ALA A 604 12.43 -31.89 3.75
CA ALA A 604 11.82 -31.01 2.76
C ALA A 604 10.73 -31.76 1.98
N ILE A 605 9.63 -31.09 1.66
CA ILE A 605 8.47 -31.66 0.95
C ILE A 605 8.37 -31.17 -0.50
N PRO A 606 7.83 -31.97 -1.44
CA PRO A 606 7.71 -31.59 -2.85
C PRO A 606 6.58 -30.57 -3.10
N VAL A 607 6.76 -29.70 -4.09
CA VAL A 607 5.70 -28.84 -4.64
C VAL A 607 5.28 -29.33 -6.03
N TYR A 608 3.98 -29.35 -6.29
CA TYR A 608 3.33 -29.80 -7.51
C TYR A 608 2.67 -28.63 -8.25
N GLY A 609 2.52 -28.74 -9.57
CA GLY A 609 1.84 -27.74 -10.41
C GLY A 609 0.34 -27.96 -10.63
N ARG A 610 -0.21 -29.05 -10.09
CA ARG A 610 -1.60 -29.49 -10.27
C ARG A 610 -1.98 -30.54 -9.24
N ALA A 611 -3.26 -30.62 -8.88
CA ALA A 611 -3.81 -31.62 -7.97
C ALA A 611 -4.62 -32.70 -8.72
N TYR A 612 -3.99 -33.41 -9.66
CA TYR A 612 -4.63 -34.55 -10.35
C TYR A 612 -4.73 -35.79 -9.45
N PRO A 613 -5.73 -36.67 -9.66
CA PRO A 613 -6.05 -37.76 -8.75
C PRO A 613 -5.13 -38.96 -8.92
N GLU A 614 -5.01 -39.79 -7.88
CA GLU A 614 -4.24 -41.02 -7.92
C GLU A 614 -4.82 -42.06 -8.92
N ALA A 615 -3.98 -42.94 -9.44
CA ALA A 615 -4.36 -43.87 -10.51
C ALA A 615 -5.55 -44.79 -10.17
N SER A 616 -5.76 -45.11 -8.88
CA SER A 616 -6.90 -45.91 -8.40
C SER A 616 -8.25 -45.18 -8.44
N ALA A 617 -8.28 -43.87 -8.68
CA ALA A 617 -9.51 -43.10 -8.83
C ALA A 617 -10.15 -43.24 -10.24
N TYR A 618 -9.35 -43.58 -11.26
CA TYR A 618 -9.81 -43.62 -12.64
C TYR A 618 -10.75 -44.83 -12.88
N PRO A 619 -11.98 -44.63 -13.37
CA PRO A 619 -12.89 -45.70 -13.72
C PRO A 619 -12.28 -46.67 -14.74
N SER A 620 -12.64 -47.96 -14.68
CA SER A 620 -12.06 -49.02 -15.51
C SER A 620 -12.17 -48.79 -17.03
N VAL A 621 -13.15 -47.99 -17.48
CA VAL A 621 -13.33 -47.58 -18.88
C VAL A 621 -12.25 -46.59 -19.39
N ILE A 622 -11.56 -45.89 -18.47
CA ILE A 622 -10.49 -44.93 -18.74
C ILE A 622 -9.24 -45.18 -17.87
N ALA A 623 -9.04 -46.40 -17.37
CA ALA A 623 -7.92 -46.73 -16.50
C ALA A 623 -6.55 -46.49 -17.16
N ASP A 624 -6.43 -46.68 -18.47
CA ASP A 624 -5.20 -46.41 -19.23
C ASP A 624 -4.79 -44.93 -19.16
N VAL A 625 -5.75 -44.00 -19.01
CA VAL A 625 -5.50 -42.54 -18.89
C VAL A 625 -4.68 -42.21 -17.64
N ALA A 626 -4.80 -42.99 -16.57
CA ALA A 626 -3.96 -42.87 -15.38
C ALA A 626 -2.47 -43.18 -15.64
N THR A 627 -2.15 -43.80 -16.77
CA THR A 627 -0.79 -44.15 -17.19
C THR A 627 -0.24 -43.25 -18.32
N GLU A 628 -1.07 -42.36 -18.90
CA GLU A 628 -0.60 -41.34 -19.83
C GLU A 628 0.40 -40.41 -19.10
N SER A 629 1.58 -40.19 -19.71
CA SER A 629 2.65 -39.35 -19.11
C SER A 629 2.20 -37.91 -18.84
N THR A 630 1.19 -37.44 -19.59
CA THR A 630 0.52 -36.15 -19.39
C THR A 630 -0.35 -36.07 -18.14
N GLN A 631 -0.70 -37.20 -17.50
CA GLN A 631 -1.61 -37.26 -16.34
C GLN A 631 -0.89 -37.67 -15.05
N ILE A 632 0.23 -38.39 -15.14
CA ILE A 632 1.06 -38.73 -13.97
C ILE A 632 1.47 -37.46 -13.19
N VAL A 633 1.27 -37.48 -11.88
CA VAL A 633 1.63 -36.35 -10.98
C VAL A 633 3.08 -36.49 -10.52
N ALA A 634 3.93 -35.58 -11.00
CA ALA A 634 5.33 -35.46 -10.60
C ALA A 634 5.59 -34.09 -9.95
N PRO A 635 6.50 -33.99 -8.96
CA PRO A 635 6.94 -32.70 -8.42
C PRO A 635 7.60 -31.83 -9.48
N LEU A 636 7.51 -30.51 -9.33
CA LEU A 636 8.14 -29.53 -10.23
C LEU A 636 9.66 -29.36 -10.00
N GLY A 637 10.29 -30.18 -9.17
CA GLY A 637 11.68 -30.00 -8.71
C GLY A 637 11.83 -29.00 -7.56
N TYR A 638 10.82 -28.14 -7.33
CA TYR A 638 10.71 -27.32 -6.13
C TYR A 638 10.46 -28.14 -4.87
N THR A 639 10.97 -27.66 -3.74
CA THR A 639 10.68 -28.19 -2.41
C THR A 639 10.49 -27.08 -1.38
N ILE A 640 9.78 -27.39 -0.30
CA ILE A 640 9.69 -26.55 0.91
C ILE A 640 10.53 -27.20 2.00
N PRO A 641 11.67 -26.60 2.39
CA PRO A 641 12.46 -27.02 3.56
C PRO A 641 11.69 -26.88 4.88
N ALA A 642 11.98 -27.77 5.84
CA ALA A 642 11.45 -27.69 7.19
C ALA A 642 11.79 -26.34 7.87
N GLY A 643 10.84 -25.80 8.62
CA GLY A 643 10.95 -24.47 9.24
C GLY A 643 10.61 -23.28 8.32
N GLN A 644 10.15 -23.55 7.09
CA GLN A 644 9.48 -22.54 6.25
C GLN A 644 7.96 -22.67 6.34
N SER A 645 7.27 -21.58 6.00
CA SER A 645 5.82 -21.43 6.13
C SER A 645 5.26 -20.74 4.89
N TYR A 646 4.17 -21.24 4.33
CA TYR A 646 3.54 -20.68 3.13
C TYR A 646 2.03 -20.52 3.37
N VAL A 647 1.41 -19.52 2.73
CA VAL A 647 -0.05 -19.31 2.81
C VAL A 647 -0.78 -20.31 1.91
N ALA A 648 -1.98 -20.70 2.35
CA ALA A 648 -2.84 -21.68 1.68
C ALA A 648 -4.33 -21.34 1.79
N ASP A 649 -5.11 -21.76 0.79
CA ASP A 649 -6.57 -21.87 0.89
C ASP A 649 -6.97 -23.23 1.52
N ASP A 650 -8.26 -23.57 1.57
CA ASP A 650 -8.73 -24.86 2.08
C ASP A 650 -8.18 -26.03 1.23
N PRO A 651 -7.97 -27.22 1.83
CA PRO A 651 -7.51 -28.38 1.09
C PRO A 651 -8.57 -28.82 0.05
N VAL A 652 -8.12 -29.01 -1.19
CA VAL A 652 -8.94 -29.50 -2.30
C VAL A 652 -8.69 -30.99 -2.54
N ALA A 653 -9.78 -31.75 -2.73
CA ALA A 653 -9.70 -33.12 -3.22
C ALA A 653 -9.21 -33.11 -4.67
N SER A 654 -8.28 -34.01 -4.99
CA SER A 654 -7.69 -34.08 -6.34
C SER A 654 -8.68 -34.56 -7.40
N ASP A 655 -8.62 -33.97 -8.59
CA ASP A 655 -9.57 -34.26 -9.66
C ASP A 655 -9.04 -33.92 -11.08
N TYR A 656 -9.75 -34.43 -12.08
CA TYR A 656 -9.44 -34.26 -13.49
C TYR A 656 -10.69 -34.45 -14.36
N TYR A 657 -10.98 -33.49 -15.24
CA TYR A 657 -12.04 -33.62 -16.25
C TYR A 657 -11.49 -34.26 -17.54
N TYR A 658 -11.93 -35.48 -17.86
CA TYR A 658 -11.52 -36.17 -19.08
C TYR A 658 -12.41 -35.77 -20.28
N ALA A 659 -11.85 -34.98 -21.18
CA ALA A 659 -12.35 -34.75 -22.54
C ALA A 659 -11.35 -35.33 -23.55
N LYS A 660 -11.81 -36.00 -24.60
CA LYS A 660 -10.92 -36.66 -25.59
C LYS A 660 -11.34 -36.53 -27.05
N ASN A 661 -12.64 -36.59 -27.39
CA ASN A 661 -13.12 -36.45 -28.77
C ASN A 661 -14.09 -35.26 -28.91
N ILE A 662 -13.98 -34.55 -30.05
CA ILE A 662 -14.87 -33.43 -30.40
C ILE A 662 -16.37 -33.78 -30.39
N ASP A 663 -16.72 -35.03 -30.70
CA ASP A 663 -18.09 -35.54 -30.73
C ASP A 663 -18.41 -36.46 -29.54
N GLN A 664 -17.61 -36.37 -28.47
CA GLN A 664 -17.77 -37.10 -27.20
C GLN A 664 -17.75 -38.63 -27.37
N SER A 665 -17.27 -39.15 -28.51
CA SER A 665 -17.35 -40.58 -28.83
C SER A 665 -16.26 -41.46 -28.20
N ALA A 666 -15.45 -40.94 -27.27
CA ALA A 666 -14.45 -41.77 -26.59
C ALA A 666 -15.10 -42.60 -25.46
N PRO A 667 -14.56 -43.78 -25.12
CA PRO A 667 -14.98 -44.49 -23.92
C PRO A 667 -14.77 -43.59 -22.68
N GLY A 668 -15.84 -43.31 -21.94
CA GLY A 668 -15.79 -42.48 -20.73
C GLY A 668 -15.55 -40.99 -20.96
N ASP A 669 -15.71 -40.46 -22.19
CA ASP A 669 -15.62 -39.02 -22.48
C ASP A 669 -16.54 -38.19 -21.55
N GLN A 670 -16.15 -36.95 -21.27
CA GLN A 670 -16.82 -36.03 -20.32
C GLN A 670 -16.92 -36.51 -18.85
N THR A 671 -16.12 -37.49 -18.43
CA THR A 671 -16.08 -37.95 -17.03
C THR A 671 -15.17 -37.07 -16.18
N ARG A 672 -15.71 -36.51 -15.09
CA ARG A 672 -14.89 -35.97 -13.99
C ARG A 672 -14.43 -37.11 -13.06
N VAL A 673 -13.13 -37.32 -12.98
CA VAL A 673 -12.47 -38.24 -12.04
C VAL A 673 -12.14 -37.47 -10.77
N VAL A 674 -12.46 -38.00 -9.59
CA VAL A 674 -12.14 -37.42 -8.28
C VAL A 674 -11.44 -38.47 -7.43
N GLY A 675 -10.28 -38.10 -6.88
CA GLY A 675 -9.44 -38.94 -6.04
C GLY A 675 -9.61 -38.69 -4.54
N SER A 676 -8.88 -39.49 -3.76
CA SER A 676 -8.82 -39.42 -2.30
C SER A 676 -7.60 -38.64 -1.79
N THR A 677 -6.62 -38.33 -2.65
CA THR A 677 -5.50 -37.46 -2.29
C THR A 677 -5.98 -36.00 -2.19
N GLU A 678 -5.81 -35.37 -1.03
CA GLU A 678 -6.06 -33.92 -0.85
C GLU A 678 -4.77 -33.11 -0.99
N TYR A 679 -4.88 -31.90 -1.54
CA TYR A 679 -3.80 -30.94 -1.70
C TYR A 679 -4.20 -29.58 -1.15
N TYR A 680 -3.30 -28.89 -0.45
CA TYR A 680 -3.43 -27.46 -0.20
C TYR A 680 -2.97 -26.68 -1.44
N PRO A 681 -3.81 -25.81 -2.03
CA PRO A 681 -3.35 -24.77 -2.94
C PRO A 681 -2.55 -23.75 -2.13
N ILE A 682 -1.36 -23.37 -2.62
CA ILE A 682 -0.43 -22.47 -1.91
C ILE A 682 0.13 -21.38 -2.82
N ARG A 683 0.42 -20.21 -2.22
CA ARG A 683 1.28 -19.21 -2.86
C ARG A 683 2.74 -19.63 -2.73
N PHE A 684 3.33 -20.16 -3.80
CA PHE A 684 4.72 -20.62 -3.81
C PHE A 684 5.54 -19.93 -4.90
N ASN A 685 6.60 -19.24 -4.50
CA ASN A 685 7.22 -18.18 -5.29
C ASN A 685 6.15 -17.17 -5.74
N HIS A 686 6.12 -16.79 -7.00
CA HIS A 686 5.08 -15.95 -7.58
C HIS A 686 3.76 -16.70 -7.73
N ARG A 687 3.77 -18.04 -7.84
CA ARG A 687 2.71 -18.82 -8.48
C ARG A 687 1.82 -19.64 -7.54
N LEU A 688 0.67 -20.05 -8.04
CA LEU A 688 -0.19 -21.08 -7.44
C LEU A 688 0.48 -22.45 -7.55
N GLY A 689 0.98 -22.97 -6.44
CA GLY A 689 1.51 -24.34 -6.30
C GLY A 689 0.58 -25.22 -5.47
N PHE A 690 0.89 -26.51 -5.39
CA PHE A 690 0.13 -27.48 -4.60
C PHE A 690 1.08 -28.34 -3.74
N VAL A 691 0.68 -28.61 -2.49
CA VAL A 691 1.35 -29.56 -1.59
C VAL A 691 0.32 -30.53 -1.02
N LYS A 692 0.71 -31.79 -0.79
CA LYS A 692 -0.23 -32.80 -0.28
C LYS A 692 -0.59 -32.51 1.18
N ALA A 693 -1.86 -32.68 1.54
CA ALA A 693 -2.33 -32.52 2.91
C ALA A 693 -1.64 -33.49 3.90
N SER A 694 -1.15 -34.64 3.43
CA SER A 694 -0.35 -35.61 4.20
C SER A 694 1.03 -35.10 4.63
N ASP A 695 1.57 -34.10 3.93
CA ASP A 695 2.98 -33.71 4.02
C ASP A 695 3.16 -32.45 4.88
N VAL A 696 2.05 -31.80 5.28
CA VAL A 696 2.03 -30.51 6.00
C VAL A 696 1.21 -30.53 7.28
N THR A 697 1.59 -29.66 8.21
CA THR A 697 0.74 -29.17 9.29
C THR A 697 0.21 -27.79 8.94
N ALA A 698 -1.11 -27.64 8.91
CA ALA A 698 -1.81 -26.37 8.78
C ALA A 698 -2.05 -25.71 10.15
N GLY A 699 -2.02 -24.38 10.20
CA GLY A 699 -2.33 -23.59 11.38
C GLY A 699 -2.64 -22.13 11.03
N ALA A 700 -2.91 -21.29 12.02
CA ALA A 700 -3.09 -19.85 11.83
C ALA A 700 -1.74 -19.12 11.72
N ALA A 701 -1.73 -17.99 11.02
CA ALA A 701 -0.61 -17.06 11.00
C ALA A 701 -0.33 -16.48 12.40
N VAL A 702 0.93 -16.10 12.66
CA VAL A 702 1.29 -15.38 13.90
C VAL A 702 0.74 -13.96 13.86
N THR A 703 -0.23 -13.66 14.71
CA THR A 703 -0.74 -12.30 14.90
C THR A 703 0.26 -11.44 15.70
N PRO A 704 0.23 -10.10 15.55
CA PRO A 704 0.96 -9.21 16.45
C PRO A 704 0.57 -9.46 17.92
N PRO A 705 1.52 -9.46 18.87
CA PRO A 705 1.23 -9.80 20.25
C PRO A 705 0.36 -8.71 20.91
N SER A 706 -0.91 -9.06 21.13
CA SER A 706 -1.79 -8.32 22.01
C SER A 706 -1.47 -8.62 23.48
N GLY A 707 -1.92 -7.76 24.38
CA GLY A 707 -1.79 -7.99 25.80
C GLY A 707 -2.66 -7.09 26.67
N THR A 708 -2.91 -7.58 27.88
CA THR A 708 -3.47 -6.78 28.98
C THR A 708 -2.35 -6.11 29.77
N PHE A 709 -2.66 -5.03 30.48
CA PHE A 709 -1.72 -4.22 31.25
C PHE A 709 -1.72 -4.59 32.74
N THR A 710 -0.53 -4.83 33.30
CA THR A 710 -0.35 -4.87 34.76
C THR A 710 0.37 -3.59 35.20
N PRO A 711 -0.28 -2.69 35.95
CA PRO A 711 0.38 -1.55 36.56
C PRO A 711 1.32 -2.01 37.69
N VAL A 712 2.47 -1.34 37.85
CA VAL A 712 3.37 -1.53 39.01
C VAL A 712 3.82 -0.19 39.57
N GLY A 713 4.21 -0.17 40.84
CA GLY A 713 4.77 1.04 41.48
C GLY A 713 6.05 1.51 40.77
N PRO A 714 6.25 2.82 40.51
CA PRO A 714 7.40 3.36 39.78
C PRO A 714 8.76 2.87 40.33
N THR A 715 9.42 1.96 39.60
CA THR A 715 10.59 1.22 40.09
C THR A 715 11.82 1.40 39.19
N ARG A 716 12.91 1.90 39.78
CA ARG A 716 14.21 2.15 39.12
C ARG A 716 14.89 0.84 38.73
N ILE A 717 14.80 0.45 37.46
CA ILE A 717 15.48 -0.75 36.93
C ILE A 717 16.80 -0.46 36.20
N MET A 718 17.02 0.79 35.79
CA MET A 718 18.27 1.22 35.13
C MET A 718 18.75 2.54 35.71
N ASP A 719 20.04 2.66 36.04
CA ASP A 719 20.69 3.94 36.31
C ASP A 719 22.20 3.86 36.03
N THR A 720 22.63 4.48 34.93
CA THR A 720 24.04 4.43 34.50
C THR A 720 25.01 5.16 35.44
N ARG A 721 24.48 5.97 36.38
CA ARG A 721 25.29 6.78 37.31
C ARG A 721 25.83 5.96 38.49
N ASN A 722 25.09 4.93 38.91
CA ASN A 722 25.48 4.03 40.01
C ASN A 722 25.80 2.60 39.54
N GLY A 723 25.25 2.14 38.40
CA GLY A 723 25.37 0.77 37.91
C GLY A 723 24.14 -0.12 38.15
N THR A 724 22.95 0.46 38.39
CA THR A 724 21.69 -0.29 38.44
C THR A 724 21.31 -0.75 37.03
N GLY A 725 21.01 -2.04 36.85
CA GLY A 725 20.56 -2.67 35.60
C GLY A 725 21.63 -2.85 34.51
N VAL A 726 22.57 -1.90 34.40
CA VAL A 726 23.61 -1.85 33.36
C VAL A 726 24.96 -1.40 33.94
N ALA A 727 26.03 -1.56 33.17
CA ALA A 727 27.36 -1.10 33.57
C ALA A 727 27.41 0.41 33.87
N LYS A 728 28.10 0.79 34.94
CA LYS A 728 28.24 2.18 35.40
C LYS A 728 29.08 3.01 34.42
N GLY A 729 28.49 4.04 33.82
CA GLY A 729 29.16 4.98 32.90
C GLY A 729 28.19 5.66 31.93
N ALA A 730 28.45 6.90 31.55
CA ALA A 730 27.61 7.62 30.60
C ALA A 730 27.64 6.98 29.20
N LEU A 731 26.49 6.83 28.56
CA LEU A 731 26.38 6.25 27.22
C LEU A 731 26.90 7.26 26.18
N GLY A 732 27.98 6.92 25.50
CA GLY A 732 28.63 7.75 24.48
C GLY A 732 27.90 7.78 23.14
N ALA A 733 28.25 8.75 22.29
CA ALA A 733 27.66 8.92 20.97
C ALA A 733 27.81 7.67 20.09
N GLY A 734 26.72 7.28 19.44
CA GLY A 734 26.68 6.12 18.56
C GLY A 734 26.74 4.77 19.29
N LYS A 735 26.54 4.73 20.61
CA LYS A 735 26.55 3.50 21.41
C LYS A 735 25.14 3.09 21.83
N SER A 736 24.94 1.78 21.92
CA SER A 736 23.78 1.16 22.54
C SER A 736 24.15 0.42 23.83
N VAL A 737 23.16 0.16 24.68
CA VAL A 737 23.23 -0.76 25.83
C VAL A 737 21.89 -1.46 26.00
N ALA A 738 21.92 -2.80 26.12
CA ALA A 738 20.72 -3.60 26.40
C ALA A 738 20.42 -3.63 27.91
N LEU A 739 19.14 -3.59 28.26
CA LEU A 739 18.61 -3.67 29.62
C LEU A 739 17.73 -4.92 29.75
N GLN A 740 18.00 -5.72 30.79
CA GLN A 740 17.10 -6.80 31.21
C GLN A 740 15.86 -6.19 31.87
N VAL A 741 14.67 -6.56 31.39
CA VAL A 741 13.38 -6.13 31.96
C VAL A 741 12.61 -7.29 32.58
N ASP A 742 12.61 -8.47 31.94
CA ASP A 742 11.94 -9.66 32.49
C ASP A 742 12.62 -10.12 33.78
N GLY A 743 11.81 -10.38 34.80
CA GLY A 743 12.22 -10.76 36.16
C GLY A 743 12.69 -9.60 37.04
N VAL A 744 12.56 -8.34 36.60
CA VAL A 744 13.10 -7.15 37.28
C VAL A 744 11.98 -6.15 37.61
N GLY A 745 12.03 -5.52 38.79
CA GLY A 745 11.18 -4.37 39.13
C GLY A 745 9.67 -4.65 39.18
N GLY A 746 9.25 -5.90 39.39
CA GLY A 746 7.85 -6.32 39.37
C GLY A 746 7.37 -6.90 38.04
N VAL A 747 8.22 -6.90 37.00
CA VAL A 747 7.95 -7.55 35.71
C VAL A 747 8.21 -9.07 35.84
N PRO A 748 7.31 -9.95 35.34
CA PRO A 748 7.48 -11.40 35.29
C PRO A 748 8.73 -11.84 34.51
N ALA A 749 9.15 -13.10 34.72
CA ALA A 749 10.30 -13.68 34.02
C ALA A 749 9.98 -14.23 32.61
N SER A 750 8.72 -14.15 32.17
CA SER A 750 8.24 -14.57 30.84
C SER A 750 6.81 -14.06 30.59
N GLY A 751 6.32 -14.18 29.35
CA GLY A 751 4.94 -13.80 28.96
C GLY A 751 4.72 -12.30 28.75
N VAL A 752 5.79 -11.50 28.84
CA VAL A 752 5.76 -10.05 28.66
C VAL A 752 5.82 -9.70 27.18
N THR A 753 4.86 -8.91 26.70
CA THR A 753 4.76 -8.46 25.29
C THR A 753 5.23 -7.02 25.09
N GLY A 754 5.28 -6.23 26.17
CA GLY A 754 5.79 -4.86 26.16
C GLY A 754 6.01 -4.33 27.58
N VAL A 755 6.81 -3.29 27.72
CA VAL A 755 7.08 -2.64 29.02
C VAL A 755 6.79 -1.14 28.93
N VAL A 756 6.25 -0.57 30.03
CA VAL A 756 5.94 0.85 30.18
C VAL A 756 6.86 1.44 31.23
N MET A 757 7.69 2.38 30.81
CA MET A 757 8.79 2.90 31.63
C MET A 757 9.08 4.37 31.33
N ASN A 758 9.25 5.16 32.38
CA ASN A 758 9.69 6.55 32.25
C ASN A 758 11.21 6.58 32.07
N VAL A 759 11.69 7.21 31.00
CA VAL A 759 13.12 7.27 30.65
C VAL A 759 13.61 8.68 30.87
N THR A 760 14.66 8.84 31.67
CA THR A 760 15.28 10.14 31.98
C THR A 760 16.68 10.24 31.39
N ALA A 761 16.89 11.22 30.53
CA ALA A 761 18.20 11.65 30.08
C ALA A 761 18.77 12.65 31.10
N VAL A 762 19.88 12.29 31.75
CA VAL A 762 20.51 13.06 32.84
C VAL A 762 21.85 13.61 32.37
N GLN A 763 22.05 14.93 32.57
CA GLN A 763 23.30 15.64 32.25
C GLN A 763 23.87 15.36 30.83
N PRO A 764 23.07 15.45 29.74
CA PRO A 764 23.58 15.27 28.39
C PRO A 764 24.60 16.36 28.03
N THR A 765 25.76 15.98 27.49
CA THR A 765 26.83 16.94 27.15
C THR A 765 26.59 17.70 25.83
N THR A 766 25.65 17.26 25.00
CA THR A 766 25.25 17.90 23.74
C THR A 766 23.76 17.67 23.53
N SER A 767 23.07 18.57 22.81
CA SER A 767 21.68 18.34 22.40
C SER A 767 21.61 17.10 21.50
N GLY A 768 20.62 16.24 21.72
CA GLY A 768 20.56 14.95 21.06
C GLY A 768 19.27 14.20 21.35
N TYR A 769 19.32 12.88 21.21
CA TYR A 769 18.24 12.00 21.62
C TYR A 769 18.76 10.64 22.09
N VAL A 770 17.99 10.04 22.98
CA VAL A 770 17.99 8.62 23.30
C VAL A 770 16.84 7.97 22.54
N MET A 771 17.06 6.73 22.12
CA MET A 771 16.07 5.87 21.50
C MET A 771 16.02 4.55 22.24
N VAL A 772 14.84 4.16 22.73
CA VAL A 772 14.58 2.81 23.26
C VAL A 772 13.81 2.00 22.24
N TYR A 773 14.27 0.78 21.96
CA TYR A 773 13.71 -0.14 20.96
C TYR A 773 13.87 -1.61 21.39
N PRO A 774 13.22 -2.60 20.75
CA PRO A 774 13.31 -4.00 21.16
C PRO A 774 14.72 -4.59 21.00
N ASP A 775 15.17 -5.40 21.95
CA ASP A 775 16.51 -6.03 21.99
C ASP A 775 16.86 -6.76 20.68
N GLY A 776 18.05 -6.48 20.14
CA GLY A 776 18.56 -7.15 18.94
C GLY A 776 17.85 -6.78 17.62
N SER A 777 16.79 -5.96 17.66
CA SER A 777 16.14 -5.46 16.45
C SER A 777 16.98 -4.37 15.77
N ALA A 778 16.77 -4.19 14.46
CA ALA A 778 17.46 -3.13 13.72
C ALA A 778 16.98 -1.75 14.20
N ARG A 779 17.92 -0.92 14.68
CA ARG A 779 17.62 0.39 15.27
C ARG A 779 16.73 1.24 14.33
N PRO A 780 15.52 1.64 14.77
CA PRO A 780 14.59 2.48 14.00
C PRO A 780 15.15 3.84 13.55
N ALA A 781 14.41 4.53 12.68
CA ALA A 781 14.67 5.92 12.26
C ALA A 781 13.96 6.98 13.14
N THR A 782 13.40 6.55 14.28
CA THR A 782 12.50 7.31 15.15
C THR A 782 13.22 7.84 16.41
N SER A 783 12.55 8.59 17.31
CA SER A 783 13.19 9.00 18.57
C SER A 783 12.18 9.28 19.68
N ASN A 784 12.27 8.57 20.80
CA ASN A 784 11.34 8.68 21.93
C ASN A 784 11.86 9.51 23.13
N LEU A 785 13.09 10.03 23.11
CA LEU A 785 13.53 11.05 24.08
C LEU A 785 14.57 12.01 23.51
N ASN A 786 14.15 13.19 23.06
CA ASN A 786 15.03 14.29 22.63
C ASN A 786 15.32 15.25 23.81
N PHE A 787 16.54 15.79 23.88
CA PHE A 787 16.98 16.67 24.97
C PHE A 787 17.91 17.81 24.50
N PRO A 788 17.81 19.01 25.10
CA PRO A 788 18.83 20.05 24.98
C PRO A 788 20.09 19.74 25.79
N ALA A 789 21.25 20.24 25.36
CA ALA A 789 22.50 20.16 26.10
C ALA A 789 22.37 20.67 27.56
N GLY A 790 22.91 19.92 28.52
CA GLY A 790 22.91 20.26 29.94
C GLY A 790 21.55 20.18 30.64
N ARG A 791 20.48 19.74 29.98
CA ARG A 791 19.14 19.63 30.57
C ARG A 791 18.79 18.18 30.88
N THR A 792 18.38 17.93 32.12
CA THR A 792 17.72 16.68 32.49
C THR A 792 16.27 16.74 32.02
N ILE A 793 15.86 15.80 31.18
CA ILE A 793 14.51 15.69 30.59
C ILE A 793 14.10 14.22 30.65
N ALA A 794 12.80 13.97 30.86
CA ALA A 794 12.21 12.64 30.84
C ALA A 794 11.04 12.57 29.86
N ASN A 795 10.74 11.36 29.36
CA ASN A 795 9.55 11.04 28.60
C ASN A 795 9.11 9.60 28.91
N LEU A 796 7.81 9.34 28.89
CA LEU A 796 7.28 7.99 29.02
C LEU A 796 7.53 7.18 27.74
N VAL A 797 7.94 5.92 27.88
CA VAL A 797 8.21 5.00 26.79
C VAL A 797 7.35 3.75 26.94
N VAL A 798 6.68 3.35 25.87
CA VAL A 798 6.14 2.01 25.67
C VAL A 798 6.96 1.34 24.58
N VAL A 799 7.44 0.12 24.81
CA VAL A 799 8.30 -0.62 23.87
C VAL A 799 8.02 -2.12 23.93
N PRO A 800 8.00 -2.85 22.79
CA PRO A 800 7.94 -4.31 22.80
C PRO A 800 9.15 -4.92 23.51
N VAL A 801 8.93 -6.00 24.25
CA VAL A 801 10.00 -6.77 24.90
C VAL A 801 10.37 -7.96 24.00
N VAL A 802 11.66 -8.14 23.77
CA VAL A 802 12.22 -9.25 22.98
C VAL A 802 13.33 -9.90 23.80
N ASN A 803 13.34 -11.24 23.89
CA ASN A 803 14.29 -12.00 24.73
C ASN A 803 14.37 -11.53 26.20
N GLY A 804 13.28 -10.95 26.74
CA GLY A 804 13.21 -10.36 28.07
C GLY A 804 13.96 -9.02 28.24
N LYS A 805 14.27 -8.33 27.14
CA LYS A 805 15.13 -7.14 27.09
C LYS A 805 14.61 -6.03 26.18
N VAL A 806 15.22 -4.85 26.35
CA VAL A 806 15.09 -3.67 25.48
C VAL A 806 16.47 -3.02 25.28
N ASP A 807 16.71 -2.43 24.12
CA ASP A 807 17.94 -1.72 23.77
C ASP A 807 17.77 -0.20 23.95
N PHE A 808 18.80 0.47 24.48
CA PHE A 808 18.90 1.94 24.56
C PHE A 808 20.05 2.44 23.69
N TYR A 809 19.81 3.36 22.75
CA TYR A 809 20.83 4.02 21.93
C TYR A 809 20.96 5.51 22.24
N ASN A 810 22.19 6.05 22.29
CA ASN A 810 22.44 7.50 22.29
C ASN A 810 23.02 7.97 20.93
N ASN A 811 22.37 8.96 20.32
CA ASN A 811 22.82 9.54 19.06
C ASN A 811 24.04 10.48 19.20
N ALA A 812 24.15 11.27 20.27
CA ALA A 812 25.09 12.40 20.33
C ALA A 812 25.69 12.68 21.72
N GLY A 813 26.91 13.23 21.74
CA GLY A 813 27.64 13.56 22.97
C GLY A 813 27.83 12.35 23.90
N SER A 814 27.61 12.57 25.18
CA SER A 814 27.46 11.53 26.20
C SER A 814 26.30 11.91 27.13
N VAL A 815 25.56 10.91 27.62
CA VAL A 815 24.38 11.10 28.47
C VAL A 815 24.34 10.03 29.56
N GLN A 816 23.91 10.38 30.76
CA GLN A 816 23.56 9.39 31.79
C GLN A 816 22.08 9.03 31.62
N ILE A 817 21.71 7.76 31.75
CA ILE A 817 20.33 7.29 31.54
C ILE A 817 19.82 6.67 32.83
N ALA A 818 18.56 6.97 33.16
CA ALA A 818 17.78 6.21 34.12
C ALA A 818 16.45 5.75 33.51
N ALA A 819 15.94 4.59 33.93
CA ALA A 819 14.63 4.09 33.55
C ALA A 819 13.86 3.56 34.75
N ASP A 820 12.59 3.98 34.86
CA ASP A 820 11.65 3.63 35.92
C ASP A 820 10.44 2.88 35.32
N VAL A 821 10.27 1.60 35.62
CA VAL A 821 9.09 0.83 35.16
C VAL A 821 7.85 1.25 35.96
N THR A 822 6.74 1.45 35.24
CA THR A 822 5.41 1.80 35.79
C THR A 822 4.33 0.77 35.42
N GLY A 823 4.66 -0.20 34.57
CA GLY A 823 3.82 -1.35 34.25
C GLY A 823 4.35 -2.15 33.06
N TYR A 824 3.66 -3.23 32.73
CA TYR A 824 4.02 -4.09 31.60
C TYR A 824 2.77 -4.67 30.93
N TYR A 825 2.90 -5.06 29.67
CA TYR A 825 1.89 -5.79 28.91
C TYR A 825 2.21 -7.28 28.88
N THR A 826 1.17 -8.09 28.95
CA THR A 826 1.26 -9.55 29.11
C THR A 826 0.23 -10.23 28.21
N SER A 827 0.59 -11.37 27.62
CA SER A 827 -0.33 -12.18 26.79
C SER A 827 -1.40 -12.93 27.58
N SER A 828 -1.43 -12.80 28.91
CA SER A 828 -2.55 -13.25 29.74
C SER A 828 -3.74 -12.29 29.64
N ASP A 829 -4.96 -12.82 29.61
CA ASP A 829 -6.19 -12.03 29.74
C ASP A 829 -6.46 -11.53 31.18
N SER A 830 -5.65 -11.94 32.16
CA SER A 830 -5.87 -11.66 33.58
C SER A 830 -5.44 -10.26 34.06
N GLY A 831 -4.80 -9.46 33.20
CA GLY A 831 -4.42 -8.08 33.51
C GLY A 831 -5.54 -7.08 33.18
N SER A 832 -5.23 -5.80 33.31
CA SER A 832 -6.20 -4.72 33.07
C SER A 832 -6.30 -4.35 31.59
N ARG A 833 -7.49 -3.92 31.18
CA ARG A 833 -7.81 -3.45 29.83
C ARG A 833 -8.05 -1.93 29.86
N PHE A 834 -7.81 -1.26 28.74
CA PHE A 834 -7.78 0.20 28.66
C PHE A 834 -9.08 0.79 28.12
N THR A 835 -9.60 1.84 28.75
CA THR A 835 -10.68 2.66 28.20
C THR A 835 -10.14 4.07 27.89
N PRO A 836 -10.12 4.50 26.61
CA PRO A 836 -9.59 5.80 26.22
C PRO A 836 -10.59 6.94 26.47
N LEU A 837 -10.06 8.13 26.78
CA LEU A 837 -10.83 9.37 26.90
C LEU A 837 -10.33 10.45 25.94
N THR A 838 -11.23 11.32 25.49
CA THR A 838 -10.83 12.65 24.99
C THR A 838 -10.16 13.40 26.16
N PRO A 839 -8.92 13.94 25.99
CA PRO A 839 -8.13 14.48 27.09
C PRO A 839 -8.88 15.52 27.96
N THR A 840 -9.16 15.17 29.21
CA THR A 840 -10.07 15.88 30.12
C THR A 840 -9.36 16.33 31.40
N ARG A 841 -9.62 17.56 31.86
CA ARG A 841 -8.89 18.16 32.99
C ARG A 841 -9.41 17.68 34.35
N LEU A 842 -8.53 17.09 35.16
CA LEU A 842 -8.82 16.71 36.54
C LEU A 842 -8.26 17.72 37.55
N MET A 843 -7.09 18.32 37.26
CA MET A 843 -6.40 19.23 38.18
C MET A 843 -5.91 20.50 37.45
N ASP A 844 -6.09 21.66 38.07
CA ASP A 844 -5.44 22.91 37.68
C ASP A 844 -5.35 23.84 38.89
N THR A 845 -4.19 23.78 39.55
CA THR A 845 -3.90 24.56 40.76
C THR A 845 -4.01 26.08 40.56
N ARG A 846 -3.97 26.58 39.32
CA ARG A 846 -4.10 28.03 39.03
C ARG A 846 -5.53 28.55 39.25
N ASN A 847 -6.53 27.67 39.24
CA ASN A 847 -7.95 28.05 39.37
C ASN A 847 -8.74 27.21 40.39
N GLY A 848 -8.13 26.20 41.01
CA GLY A 848 -8.76 25.36 42.04
C GLY A 848 -9.39 24.07 41.51
N THR A 849 -9.28 23.76 40.22
CA THR A 849 -9.75 22.48 39.67
C THR A 849 -8.98 21.32 40.31
N GLY A 850 -9.69 20.30 40.78
CA GLY A 850 -9.11 19.21 41.58
C GLY A 850 -8.96 19.53 43.07
N GLY A 851 -9.49 20.66 43.56
CA GLY A 851 -9.58 21.00 44.98
C GLY A 851 -8.36 21.70 45.59
N THR A 852 -7.21 21.71 44.90
CA THR A 852 -6.00 22.45 45.31
C THR A 852 -5.91 23.77 44.56
N THR A 853 -5.66 24.88 45.27
CA THR A 853 -5.57 26.23 44.69
C THR A 853 -4.27 26.93 45.10
N GLY A 854 -3.59 27.56 44.15
CA GLY A 854 -2.31 28.24 44.31
C GLY A 854 -1.09 27.34 44.01
N PRO A 855 0.11 27.93 43.81
CA PRO A 855 1.33 27.16 43.60
C PRO A 855 1.63 26.24 44.79
N ILE A 856 2.07 25.02 44.50
CA ILE A 856 2.39 24.03 45.52
C ILE A 856 3.79 24.35 46.09
N PRO A 857 4.00 24.46 47.42
CA PRO A 857 5.29 24.78 48.02
C PRO A 857 6.27 23.58 48.03
N ALA A 858 7.56 23.85 47.86
CA ALA A 858 8.63 22.86 47.81
C ALA A 858 8.54 21.77 48.91
N GLY A 859 8.50 20.50 48.49
CA GLY A 859 8.54 19.34 49.39
C GLY A 859 7.17 18.86 49.89
N ALA A 860 6.08 19.52 49.50
CA ALA A 860 4.72 19.05 49.79
C ALA A 860 4.32 17.86 48.90
N THR A 861 3.37 17.07 49.41
CA THR A 861 2.59 16.10 48.63
C THR A 861 1.15 16.60 48.56
N VAL A 862 0.49 16.42 47.41
CA VAL A 862 -0.91 16.79 47.17
C VAL A 862 -1.66 15.63 46.51
N PRO A 863 -2.75 15.13 47.10
CA PRO A 863 -3.58 14.08 46.51
C PRO A 863 -4.55 14.65 45.47
N LEU A 864 -4.91 13.82 44.49
CA LEU A 864 -5.94 14.10 43.48
C LEU A 864 -6.94 12.95 43.43
N GLN A 865 -8.23 13.27 43.58
CA GLN A 865 -9.32 12.33 43.29
C GLN A 865 -9.37 12.06 41.78
N VAL A 866 -9.33 10.78 41.39
CA VAL A 866 -9.43 10.36 39.98
C VAL A 866 -10.65 9.48 39.71
N GLU A 867 -11.02 8.57 40.62
CA GLU A 867 -12.29 7.83 40.49
C GLU A 867 -13.49 8.75 40.72
N GLY A 868 -14.51 8.62 39.87
CA GLY A 868 -15.74 9.43 39.87
C GLY A 868 -15.61 10.82 39.24
N VAL A 869 -14.47 11.14 38.60
CA VAL A 869 -14.18 12.49 38.07
C VAL A 869 -13.78 12.43 36.60
N GLY A 870 -14.21 13.41 35.80
CA GLY A 870 -13.74 13.61 34.42
C GLY A 870 -14.05 12.48 33.43
N GLY A 871 -15.05 11.63 33.73
CA GLY A 871 -15.43 10.47 32.93
C GLY A 871 -14.81 9.14 33.38
N VAL A 872 -13.93 9.16 34.38
CA VAL A 872 -13.40 7.96 35.04
C VAL A 872 -14.48 7.34 35.96
N PRO A 873 -14.66 6.00 36.00
CA PRO A 873 -15.60 5.32 36.89
C PRO A 873 -15.39 5.64 38.38
N ASP A 874 -16.42 5.42 39.19
CA ASP A 874 -16.38 5.62 40.66
C ASP A 874 -15.66 4.51 41.43
N SER A 875 -15.33 3.42 40.75
CA SER A 875 -14.78 2.19 41.33
C SER A 875 -14.19 1.28 40.25
N GLY A 876 -13.27 0.39 40.67
CA GLY A 876 -12.72 -0.68 39.82
C GLY A 876 -11.61 -0.22 38.87
N VAL A 877 -11.06 0.98 39.04
CA VAL A 877 -9.93 1.48 38.26
C VAL A 877 -8.62 0.97 38.87
N THR A 878 -7.79 0.31 38.07
CA THR A 878 -6.49 -0.23 38.51
C THR A 878 -5.35 0.76 38.29
N ALA A 879 -5.44 1.59 37.26
CA ALA A 879 -4.49 2.67 36.95
C ALA A 879 -5.14 3.76 36.07
N VAL A 880 -4.60 4.97 36.10
CA VAL A 880 -5.00 6.08 35.21
C VAL A 880 -3.83 6.51 34.31
N VAL A 881 -4.18 7.01 33.12
CA VAL A 881 -3.25 7.60 32.16
C VAL A 881 -3.48 9.11 32.12
N VAL A 882 -2.50 9.88 32.58
CA VAL A 882 -2.65 11.31 32.86
C VAL A 882 -1.46 12.08 32.30
N ASN A 883 -1.72 13.13 31.52
CA ASN A 883 -0.68 14.07 31.12
C ASN A 883 -0.48 15.11 32.23
N VAL A 884 0.70 15.12 32.84
CA VAL A 884 1.03 15.94 34.00
C VAL A 884 1.97 17.07 33.57
N THR A 885 1.57 18.31 33.81
CA THR A 885 2.31 19.50 33.37
C THR A 885 2.77 20.34 34.56
N ALA A 886 4.09 20.53 34.68
CA ALA A 886 4.67 21.54 35.55
C ALA A 886 4.52 22.92 34.89
N VAL A 887 3.90 23.87 35.59
CA VAL A 887 3.58 25.21 35.08
C VAL A 887 4.21 26.28 35.99
N ARG A 888 4.84 27.29 35.39
CA ARG A 888 5.55 28.41 36.06
C ARG A 888 6.55 28.00 37.18
N PRO A 889 7.35 26.91 37.07
CA PRO A 889 8.23 26.50 38.17
C PRO A 889 9.30 27.56 38.50
N THR A 890 9.41 27.96 39.77
CA THR A 890 10.35 29.01 40.21
C THR A 890 11.80 28.52 40.30
N ALA A 891 12.01 27.21 40.44
CA ALA A 891 13.31 26.55 40.46
C ALA A 891 13.38 25.39 39.44
N GLY A 892 14.59 24.90 39.16
CA GLY A 892 14.77 23.66 38.38
C GLY A 892 14.62 22.45 39.28
N GLY A 893 13.69 21.54 38.97
CA GLY A 893 13.28 20.45 39.85
C GLY A 893 12.65 19.26 39.12
N TYR A 894 11.90 18.46 39.87
CA TYR A 894 11.17 17.30 39.39
C TYR A 894 9.83 17.10 40.11
N LEU A 895 8.94 16.38 39.45
CA LEU A 895 7.68 15.86 39.99
C LEU A 895 7.73 14.32 40.04
N THR A 896 7.14 13.75 41.08
CA THR A 896 6.91 12.32 41.26
C THR A 896 5.40 12.12 41.49
N VAL A 897 4.81 11.19 40.75
CA VAL A 897 3.37 10.84 40.82
C VAL A 897 3.27 9.36 41.17
N PHE A 898 2.51 9.03 42.20
CA PHE A 898 2.47 7.69 42.80
C PHE A 898 1.07 7.39 43.39
N PRO A 899 0.76 6.13 43.75
CA PRO A 899 -0.54 5.79 44.33
C PRO A 899 -0.75 6.47 45.70
N ASP A 900 -2.00 6.83 46.04
CA ASP A 900 -2.33 7.47 47.32
C ASP A 900 -1.87 6.63 48.53
N GLY A 901 -1.40 7.30 49.58
CA GLY A 901 -0.91 6.68 50.81
C GLY A 901 0.39 5.85 50.68
N ALA A 902 0.91 5.63 49.48
CA ALA A 902 2.10 4.80 49.27
C ALA A 902 3.41 5.52 49.66
N THR A 903 4.42 4.76 50.07
CA THR A 903 5.77 5.31 50.30
C THR A 903 6.33 5.91 49.02
N ARG A 904 6.42 7.25 48.96
CA ARG A 904 6.90 8.01 47.80
C ARG A 904 8.19 7.40 47.20
N PRO A 905 8.16 6.95 45.93
CA PRO A 905 9.35 6.42 45.25
C PRO A 905 10.51 7.41 45.16
N ALA A 906 11.74 6.89 44.99
CA ALA A 906 12.94 7.69 44.70
C ALA A 906 13.08 8.06 43.20
N THR A 907 11.97 8.00 42.46
CA THR A 907 11.88 8.18 41.01
C THR A 907 11.30 9.55 40.66
N SER A 908 11.33 9.94 39.39
CA SER A 908 10.71 11.17 38.90
C SER A 908 10.01 10.94 37.58
N ASN A 909 8.79 11.47 37.44
CA ASN A 909 8.00 11.37 36.21
C ASN A 909 8.43 12.45 35.22
N LEU A 910 8.57 13.71 35.66
CA LEU A 910 9.05 14.80 34.81
C LEU A 910 10.07 15.67 35.53
N ASN A 911 11.02 16.20 34.75
CA ASN A 911 12.07 17.10 35.20
C ASN A 911 11.97 18.41 34.41
N PHE A 912 12.06 19.54 35.10
CA PHE A 912 11.82 20.87 34.52
C PHE A 912 12.89 21.87 34.97
N PRO A 913 13.38 22.76 34.08
CA PRO A 913 14.15 23.93 34.49
C PRO A 913 13.22 25.08 34.89
N ALA A 914 13.73 26.00 35.72
CA ALA A 914 12.99 27.19 36.14
C ALA A 914 12.42 27.96 34.94
N GLY A 915 11.17 28.40 35.05
CA GLY A 915 10.46 29.22 34.07
C GLY A 915 9.95 28.49 32.82
N GLN A 916 10.19 27.18 32.65
CA GLN A 916 9.65 26.42 31.52
C GLN A 916 8.43 25.59 31.92
N THR A 917 7.40 25.61 31.08
CA THR A 917 6.26 24.70 31.18
C THR A 917 6.60 23.39 30.48
N ILE A 918 6.56 22.27 31.20
CA ILE A 918 6.97 20.94 30.71
C ILE A 918 5.90 19.91 31.08
N PRO A 919 5.34 19.17 30.12
CA PRO A 919 4.51 17.99 30.38
C PRO A 919 5.34 16.70 30.37
N ASN A 920 4.78 15.63 30.94
CA ASN A 920 5.05 14.25 30.55
C ASN A 920 3.79 13.42 30.79
N LEU A 921 3.59 12.37 29.99
CA LEU A 921 2.56 11.38 30.26
C LEU A 921 2.94 10.50 31.46
N VAL A 922 1.96 10.15 32.27
CA VAL A 922 2.10 9.31 33.46
C VAL A 922 1.08 8.18 33.38
N VAL A 923 1.54 6.95 33.64
CA VAL A 923 0.67 5.84 34.04
C VAL A 923 0.96 5.56 35.51
N VAL A 924 -0.07 5.53 36.34
CA VAL A 924 0.05 5.40 37.80
C VAL A 924 -1.08 4.50 38.34
N PRO A 925 -0.79 3.53 39.23
CA PRO A 925 -1.83 2.74 39.89
C PRO A 925 -2.72 3.62 40.77
N VAL A 926 -4.02 3.30 40.82
CA VAL A 926 -4.99 4.00 41.69
C VAL A 926 -5.13 3.25 43.01
N VAL A 927 -5.19 4.00 44.13
CA VAL A 927 -5.50 3.50 45.48
C VAL A 927 -6.51 4.46 46.11
N ASP A 928 -7.53 3.95 46.78
CA ASP A 928 -8.61 4.71 47.43
C ASP A 928 -9.21 5.83 46.56
N GLY A 929 -9.34 5.55 45.26
CA GLY A 929 -9.85 6.46 44.22
C GLY A 929 -8.94 7.61 43.81
N LYS A 930 -7.66 7.60 44.22
CA LYS A 930 -6.74 8.73 44.15
C LYS A 930 -5.33 8.38 43.68
N VAL A 931 -4.57 9.44 43.39
CA VAL A 931 -3.12 9.44 43.16
C VAL A 931 -2.48 10.66 43.83
N ASP A 932 -1.22 10.54 44.24
CA ASP A 932 -0.45 11.56 44.95
C ASP A 932 0.58 12.24 44.05
N PHE A 933 0.76 13.56 44.22
CA PHE A 933 1.75 14.38 43.51
C PHE A 933 2.76 14.99 44.50
N PHE A 934 4.05 14.80 44.27
CA PHE A 934 5.15 15.41 45.04
C PHE A 934 6.11 16.18 44.13
N HIS A 935 6.59 17.36 44.55
CA HIS A 935 7.73 18.04 43.93
C HIS A 935 8.80 18.49 44.93
N ASN A 936 10.04 18.60 44.45
CA ASN A 936 11.20 18.61 45.35
C ASN A 936 11.79 20.00 45.68
N VAL A 937 11.55 21.04 44.87
CA VAL A 937 12.20 22.35 45.02
C VAL A 937 11.45 23.46 44.28
N GLY A 938 11.45 24.65 44.86
CA GLY A 938 10.70 25.81 44.35
C GLY A 938 9.18 25.64 44.47
N ASP A 939 8.47 26.60 43.89
CA ASP A 939 7.02 26.62 43.80
C ASP A 939 6.63 26.41 42.34
N LEU A 940 5.53 25.69 42.10
CA LEU A 940 4.99 25.47 40.75
C LEU A 940 3.49 25.25 40.81
N ASP A 941 2.80 25.54 39.70
CA ASP A 941 1.44 25.08 39.48
C ASP A 941 1.49 23.68 38.82
N ILE A 942 0.62 22.76 39.24
CA ILE A 942 0.33 21.51 38.51
C ILE A 942 -0.96 21.69 37.69
N VAL A 943 -0.93 21.15 36.47
CA VAL A 943 -2.11 20.79 35.66
C VAL A 943 -2.05 19.30 35.37
N ALA A 944 -3.17 18.60 35.50
CA ALA A 944 -3.29 17.16 35.21
C ALA A 944 -4.52 16.89 34.33
N ASP A 945 -4.28 16.35 33.14
CA ASP A 945 -5.30 16.06 32.12
C ASP A 945 -5.35 14.54 31.85
N VAL A 946 -6.44 13.85 32.20
CA VAL A 946 -6.62 12.39 32.00
C VAL A 946 -6.95 12.06 30.55
N THR A 947 -6.32 10.99 30.01
CA THR A 947 -6.51 10.51 28.63
C THR A 947 -7.07 9.09 28.57
N GLY A 948 -7.36 8.47 29.72
CA GLY A 948 -8.01 7.17 29.85
C GLY A 948 -7.65 6.48 31.16
N TRP A 949 -8.22 5.30 31.38
CA TRP A 949 -7.99 4.48 32.58
C TRP A 949 -7.91 3.00 32.26
N PHE A 950 -7.42 2.22 33.21
CA PHE A 950 -7.36 0.76 33.17
C PHE A 950 -8.34 0.15 34.18
N SER A 951 -9.05 -0.90 33.79
CA SER A 951 -9.94 -1.70 34.66
C SER A 951 -9.94 -3.16 34.21
N SER A 952 -10.86 -4.00 34.69
CA SER A 952 -11.07 -5.35 34.15
C SER A 952 -11.72 -5.38 32.76
N THR A 953 -12.13 -4.24 32.20
CA THR A 953 -12.88 -4.14 30.94
C THR A 953 -12.32 -3.07 30.00
N GLY A 954 -12.71 -3.13 28.73
CA GLY A 954 -12.18 -2.27 27.67
C GLY A 954 -11.17 -3.00 26.76
N SER A 955 -10.31 -2.22 26.13
CA SER A 955 -9.45 -2.64 25.02
C SER A 955 -8.13 -3.31 25.45
N VAL A 956 -7.66 -4.24 24.62
CA VAL A 956 -6.29 -4.81 24.69
C VAL A 956 -5.30 -3.95 23.91
N PHE A 957 -4.01 -3.97 24.32
CA PHE A 957 -2.93 -3.24 23.65
C PHE A 957 -2.15 -4.15 22.70
N HIS A 958 -1.81 -3.65 21.52
CA HIS A 958 -0.98 -4.30 20.50
C HIS A 958 0.34 -3.55 20.37
N SER A 959 1.45 -4.25 20.63
CA SER A 959 2.79 -3.64 20.71
C SER A 959 3.48 -3.69 19.33
N THR A 960 3.59 -2.55 18.63
CA THR A 960 4.03 -2.50 17.22
C THR A 960 5.50 -2.12 17.02
N GLY A 961 6.15 -1.60 18.06
CA GLY A 961 7.45 -0.92 17.94
C GLY A 961 7.32 0.51 17.39
N PRO A 962 8.33 1.38 17.59
CA PRO A 962 8.26 2.81 17.27
C PRO A 962 8.41 3.11 15.77
N THR A 963 7.29 3.31 15.06
CA THR A 963 7.19 3.52 13.60
C THR A 963 6.69 4.92 13.24
N ARG A 964 7.30 5.58 12.24
CA ARG A 964 6.97 6.96 11.82
C ARG A 964 5.69 7.02 10.99
N LEU A 965 4.61 7.58 11.55
CA LEU A 965 3.33 7.79 10.83
C LEU A 965 3.19 9.18 10.21
N LEU A 966 3.75 10.21 10.87
CA LEU A 966 3.68 11.61 10.43
C LEU A 966 5.07 12.23 10.45
N ASP A 967 5.50 12.84 9.34
CA ASP A 967 6.65 13.74 9.31
C ASP A 967 6.39 14.92 8.37
N THR A 968 5.93 16.01 8.96
CA THR A 968 5.60 17.24 8.21
C THR A 968 6.77 17.85 7.42
N ARG A 969 8.02 17.41 7.66
CA ARG A 969 9.20 17.92 6.95
C ARG A 969 9.36 17.34 5.53
N ASN A 970 8.96 16.08 5.33
CA ASN A 970 9.11 15.40 4.04
C ASN A 970 7.76 15.17 3.32
N GLY A 971 6.65 14.98 4.05
CA GLY A 971 5.32 14.63 3.54
C GLY A 971 4.74 13.31 4.07
N THR A 972 5.46 12.55 4.90
CA THR A 972 4.96 11.31 5.53
C THR A 972 3.71 11.63 6.36
N GLY A 973 2.63 10.84 6.21
CA GLY A 973 1.32 11.13 6.80
C GLY A 973 0.45 12.10 5.99
N GLY A 974 0.83 12.43 4.75
CA GLY A 974 0.02 13.23 3.81
C GLY A 974 0.14 14.75 3.98
N VAL A 975 0.86 15.22 5.00
CA VAL A 975 1.01 16.65 5.33
C VAL A 975 2.46 17.09 5.15
N LYS A 976 2.70 18.19 4.43
CA LYS A 976 4.04 18.74 4.16
C LYS A 976 4.11 20.24 4.44
N GLY A 977 5.11 20.66 5.21
CA GLY A 977 5.29 22.03 5.70
C GLY A 977 4.96 22.16 7.19
N ALA A 978 5.58 23.14 7.86
CA ALA A 978 5.38 23.39 9.28
C ALA A 978 3.95 23.88 9.59
N VAL A 979 3.35 23.34 10.65
CA VAL A 979 2.00 23.69 11.12
C VAL A 979 2.01 25.08 11.73
N ALA A 980 1.31 26.03 11.11
CA ALA A 980 1.15 27.39 11.62
C ALA A 980 0.28 27.44 12.89
N GLY A 981 0.50 28.45 13.73
CA GLY A 981 -0.30 28.70 14.93
C GLY A 981 -1.77 28.97 14.58
N GLY A 982 -2.68 28.45 15.40
CA GLY A 982 -4.11 28.51 15.15
C GLY A 982 -4.60 27.52 14.10
N LYS A 983 -3.77 26.56 13.65
CA LYS A 983 -4.14 25.52 12.68
C LYS A 983 -4.13 24.13 13.28
N THR A 984 -5.01 23.30 12.74
CA THR A 984 -5.07 21.85 12.95
C THR A 984 -4.61 21.14 11.68
N ILE A 985 -3.96 19.99 11.83
CA ILE A 985 -3.75 19.02 10.74
C ILE A 985 -4.28 17.64 11.19
N THR A 986 -4.81 16.87 10.24
CA THR A 986 -5.38 15.54 10.49
C THR A 986 -4.43 14.45 9.99
N LEU A 987 -4.32 13.35 10.71
CA LEU A 987 -3.55 12.17 10.35
C LEU A 987 -4.50 10.97 10.14
N GLY A 988 -4.43 10.34 8.97
CA GLY A 988 -5.01 9.01 8.75
C GLY A 988 -4.17 7.94 9.44
N LEU A 989 -4.83 7.03 10.16
CA LEU A 989 -4.19 5.99 10.98
C LEU A 989 -4.49 4.58 10.45
N THR A 990 -5.77 4.23 10.36
CA THR A 990 -6.21 2.87 9.99
C THR A 990 -5.74 2.49 8.58
N GLY A 991 -5.06 1.37 8.43
CA GLY A 991 -4.46 0.92 7.16
C GLY A 991 -3.02 1.40 6.90
N HIS A 992 -2.38 2.03 7.89
CA HIS A 992 -1.02 2.57 7.78
C HIS A 992 -0.10 2.14 8.93
N GLY A 993 1.18 1.85 8.61
CA GLY A 993 2.32 1.88 9.55
C GLY A 993 2.20 1.13 10.89
N GLY A 994 1.35 0.11 10.98
CA GLY A 994 1.10 -0.62 12.22
C GLY A 994 -0.37 -0.88 12.54
N LEU A 995 -1.31 -0.25 11.84
CA LEU A 995 -2.71 -0.13 12.29
C LEU A 995 -3.72 -0.89 11.41
N PRO A 996 -4.57 -1.75 11.99
CA PRO A 996 -5.71 -2.37 11.30
C PRO A 996 -6.63 -1.36 10.59
N ALA A 997 -7.36 -1.82 9.58
CA ALA A 997 -8.31 -0.98 8.83
C ALA A 997 -9.55 -0.57 9.65
N SER A 998 -9.86 -1.28 10.74
CA SER A 998 -11.02 -1.04 11.62
C SER A 998 -10.73 -1.56 13.04
N GLY A 999 -11.63 -1.32 13.99
CA GLY A 999 -11.54 -1.85 15.36
C GLY A 999 -10.52 -1.19 16.30
N VAL A 1000 -9.67 -0.29 15.78
CA VAL A 1000 -8.74 0.51 16.60
C VAL A 1000 -9.53 1.53 17.45
N THR A 1001 -9.41 1.44 18.78
CA THR A 1001 -10.10 2.33 19.73
C THR A 1001 -9.23 3.52 20.16
N ALA A 1002 -7.91 3.32 20.23
CA ALA A 1002 -6.94 4.37 20.58
C ALA A 1002 -5.54 4.04 20.04
N VAL A 1003 -4.68 5.06 19.94
CA VAL A 1003 -3.26 4.91 19.57
C VAL A 1003 -2.33 5.51 20.62
N VAL A 1004 -1.13 4.92 20.72
CA VAL A 1004 -0.02 5.41 21.54
C VAL A 1004 1.04 6.00 20.61
N LEU A 1005 1.15 7.32 20.61
CA LEU A 1005 2.01 8.10 19.73
C LEU A 1005 3.06 8.85 20.55
N ASN A 1006 4.35 8.68 20.25
CA ASN A 1006 5.36 9.64 20.65
C ASN A 1006 5.34 10.80 19.66
N VAL A 1007 4.88 11.97 20.11
CA VAL A 1007 4.72 13.17 19.27
C VAL A 1007 5.90 14.10 19.55
N THR A 1008 6.60 14.54 18.50
CA THR A 1008 7.79 15.40 18.63
C THR A 1008 7.63 16.71 17.86
N ALA A 1009 7.77 17.82 18.56
CA ALA A 1009 7.84 19.17 18.00
C ALA A 1009 9.27 19.45 17.52
N VAL A 1010 9.45 19.86 16.26
CA VAL A 1010 10.76 20.11 15.63
C VAL A 1010 10.84 21.52 15.04
N GLY A 1011 11.86 22.27 15.47
CA GLY A 1011 12.12 23.63 15.01
C GLY A 1011 11.00 24.65 15.28
N PRO A 1012 10.38 24.69 16.48
CA PRO A 1012 9.30 25.63 16.75
C PRO A 1012 9.79 27.10 16.75
N THR A 1013 9.07 28.00 16.08
CA THR A 1013 9.46 29.42 15.97
C THR A 1013 9.00 30.30 17.14
N ALA A 1014 8.12 29.79 18.00
CA ALA A 1014 7.65 30.46 19.21
C ALA A 1014 7.48 29.46 20.36
N ASN A 1015 7.35 29.95 21.60
CA ASN A 1015 6.82 29.15 22.69
C ASN A 1015 5.36 28.77 22.33
N SER A 1016 5.04 27.48 22.37
CA SER A 1016 3.71 26.98 21.96
C SER A 1016 3.40 25.65 22.66
N TYR A 1017 2.24 25.11 22.32
CA TYR A 1017 1.85 23.75 22.65
C TYR A 1017 1.11 23.10 21.48
N VAL A 1018 1.06 21.77 21.52
CA VAL A 1018 0.24 20.93 20.66
C VAL A 1018 -0.83 20.21 21.48
N SER A 1019 -2.05 20.22 20.98
CA SER A 1019 -3.16 19.38 21.44
C SER A 1019 -3.41 18.29 20.40
N VAL A 1020 -3.55 17.05 20.86
CA VAL A 1020 -3.83 15.87 20.03
C VAL A 1020 -5.15 15.26 20.51
N PHE A 1021 -6.10 15.09 19.61
CA PHE A 1021 -7.48 14.72 19.95
C PHE A 1021 -8.14 13.91 18.80
N PRO A 1022 -9.28 13.24 19.04
CA PRO A 1022 -9.95 12.45 18.00
C PRO A 1022 -10.49 13.33 16.86
N ASP A 1023 -10.47 12.82 15.62
CA ASP A 1023 -11.04 13.50 14.45
C ASP A 1023 -12.53 13.84 14.66
N GLY A 1024 -12.93 15.01 14.17
CA GLY A 1024 -14.29 15.55 14.31
C GLY A 1024 -14.71 15.97 15.73
N ALA A 1025 -13.90 15.73 16.76
CA ALA A 1025 -14.21 16.15 18.12
C ALA A 1025 -13.96 17.64 18.36
N THR A 1026 -14.69 18.24 19.31
CA THR A 1026 -14.40 19.60 19.77
C THR A 1026 -13.03 19.64 20.44
N ARG A 1027 -12.07 20.37 19.84
CA ARG A 1027 -10.70 20.53 20.36
C ARG A 1027 -10.71 20.87 21.87
N PRO A 1028 -10.10 20.04 22.73
CA PRO A 1028 -10.12 20.26 24.18
C PRO A 1028 -9.25 21.45 24.61
N ALA A 1029 -9.46 21.93 25.84
CA ALA A 1029 -8.65 22.99 26.48
C ALA A 1029 -7.35 22.45 27.13
N THR A 1030 -6.89 21.30 26.67
CA THR A 1030 -5.76 20.52 27.19
C THR A 1030 -4.58 20.58 26.22
N SER A 1031 -3.36 20.43 26.74
CA SER A 1031 -2.13 20.42 25.94
C SER A 1031 -1.37 19.14 26.22
N ASN A 1032 -1.04 18.39 25.17
CA ASN A 1032 -0.27 17.15 25.31
C ASN A 1032 1.22 17.47 25.38
N LEU A 1033 1.70 18.38 24.53
CA LEU A 1033 3.12 18.69 24.36
C LEU A 1033 3.34 20.20 24.38
N ASN A 1034 4.15 20.71 25.30
CA ASN A 1034 4.51 22.14 25.39
C ASN A 1034 6.01 22.30 25.13
N PHE A 1035 6.40 23.35 24.39
CA PHE A 1035 7.79 23.52 23.95
C PHE A 1035 8.21 25.00 23.89
N PRO A 1036 9.44 25.33 24.32
CA PRO A 1036 10.05 26.63 24.05
C PRO A 1036 10.44 26.79 22.56
N ALA A 1037 10.54 28.03 22.11
CA ALA A 1037 11.09 28.36 20.79
C ALA A 1037 12.50 27.74 20.59
N GLY A 1038 12.75 27.23 19.38
CA GLY A 1038 14.02 26.63 18.96
C GLY A 1038 14.37 25.27 19.57
N GLN A 1039 13.54 24.69 20.45
CA GLN A 1039 13.84 23.43 21.14
C GLN A 1039 13.00 22.27 20.57
N THR A 1040 13.68 21.17 20.24
CA THR A 1040 13.03 19.91 19.85
C THR A 1040 12.63 19.15 21.12
N MET A 1041 11.33 18.88 21.27
CA MET A 1041 10.74 18.27 22.47
C MET A 1041 9.73 17.18 22.08
N PRO A 1042 9.80 15.97 22.68
CA PRO A 1042 8.76 14.96 22.56
C PRO A 1042 7.81 14.96 23.77
N ASN A 1043 6.65 14.32 23.62
CA ASN A 1043 5.93 13.68 24.72
C ASN A 1043 5.17 12.45 24.17
N LEU A 1044 4.97 11.44 25.00
CA LEU A 1044 4.05 10.35 24.68
C LEU A 1044 2.59 10.83 24.79
N VAL A 1045 1.74 10.32 23.91
CA VAL A 1045 0.33 10.66 23.79
C VAL A 1045 -0.48 9.38 23.65
N VAL A 1046 -1.53 9.24 24.44
CA VAL A 1046 -2.61 8.27 24.16
C VAL A 1046 -3.85 9.07 23.78
N VAL A 1047 -4.47 8.70 22.66
CA VAL A 1047 -5.60 9.43 22.08
C VAL A 1047 -6.61 8.44 21.46
N PRO A 1048 -7.93 8.61 21.66
CA PRO A 1048 -8.93 7.80 20.99
C PRO A 1048 -8.88 7.99 19.47
N VAL A 1049 -9.16 6.93 18.71
CA VAL A 1049 -9.30 6.99 17.25
C VAL A 1049 -10.77 7.05 16.89
N VAL A 1050 -11.15 8.02 16.05
CA VAL A 1050 -12.50 8.17 15.50
C VAL A 1050 -12.35 8.28 13.98
N ASN A 1051 -13.23 7.62 13.22
CA ASN A 1051 -13.20 7.58 11.75
C ASN A 1051 -11.83 7.21 11.14
N GLY A 1052 -11.02 6.43 11.87
CA GLY A 1052 -9.67 6.04 11.47
C GLY A 1052 -8.61 7.15 11.54
N LYS A 1053 -8.87 8.25 12.25
CA LYS A 1053 -8.07 9.48 12.23
C LYS A 1053 -7.88 10.12 13.62
N VAL A 1054 -6.89 11.01 13.70
CA VAL A 1054 -6.65 11.93 14.84
C VAL A 1054 -6.18 13.30 14.34
N ASP A 1055 -6.46 14.34 15.13
CA ASP A 1055 -6.14 15.74 14.85
C ASP A 1055 -4.99 16.26 15.73
N PHE A 1056 -4.15 17.14 15.17
CA PHE A 1056 -3.05 17.84 15.83
C PHE A 1056 -3.20 19.36 15.66
N TYR A 1057 -3.49 20.07 16.74
CA TYR A 1057 -3.57 21.54 16.76
C TYR A 1057 -2.27 22.17 17.27
N ASN A 1058 -1.68 23.14 16.55
CA ASN A 1058 -0.60 24.00 17.07
C ASN A 1058 -1.17 25.37 17.50
N ASN A 1059 -0.84 25.81 18.72
CA ASN A 1059 -1.35 27.07 19.25
C ASN A 1059 -0.74 28.33 18.62
N SER A 1060 0.59 28.42 18.52
CA SER A 1060 1.31 29.66 18.19
C SER A 1060 2.60 29.41 17.40
N GLY A 1061 3.07 30.46 16.71
CA GLY A 1061 4.27 30.39 15.84
C GLY A 1061 4.07 29.46 14.66
N SER A 1062 5.07 28.61 14.41
CA SER A 1062 5.04 27.51 13.44
C SER A 1062 5.97 26.39 13.91
N VAL A 1063 5.62 25.13 13.65
CA VAL A 1063 6.37 23.95 14.13
C VAL A 1063 6.24 22.78 13.16
N ASN A 1064 7.30 21.99 12.96
CA ASN A 1064 7.17 20.71 12.27
C ASN A 1064 6.77 19.65 13.30
N LEU A 1065 5.70 18.92 13.03
CA LEU A 1065 5.25 17.78 13.84
C LEU A 1065 5.73 16.47 13.23
N LEU A 1066 6.21 15.60 14.12
CA LEU A 1066 6.52 14.19 13.90
C LEU A 1066 5.61 13.37 14.83
N ALA A 1067 5.10 12.23 14.36
CA ALA A 1067 4.44 11.24 15.23
C ALA A 1067 4.96 9.83 14.96
N ASP A 1068 5.43 9.18 16.02
CA ASP A 1068 5.93 7.80 16.05
C ASP A 1068 4.93 6.93 16.82
N ILE A 1069 4.23 5.99 16.17
CA ILE A 1069 3.38 5.02 16.87
C ILE A 1069 4.24 3.99 17.59
N THR A 1070 3.94 3.70 18.86
CA THR A 1070 4.58 2.61 19.62
C THR A 1070 3.66 1.39 19.80
N GLY A 1071 2.36 1.60 19.64
CA GLY A 1071 1.32 0.56 19.62
C GLY A 1071 -0.09 1.16 19.59
N PHE A 1072 -1.11 0.30 19.58
CA PHE A 1072 -2.51 0.69 19.48
C PHE A 1072 -3.42 -0.19 20.35
N TYR A 1073 -4.67 0.22 20.51
CA TYR A 1073 -5.67 -0.51 21.27
C TYR A 1073 -6.82 -0.99 20.36
N THR A 1074 -7.36 -2.18 20.62
CA THR A 1074 -8.61 -2.66 20.00
C THR A 1074 -9.59 -3.11 21.08
N ALA A 1075 -10.89 -3.06 20.79
CA ALA A 1075 -11.94 -3.66 21.62
C ALA A 1075 -11.59 -5.10 22.05
#